data_AF-A0AAV7HAW2-F1
#
_entry.id   AF-A0AAV7HAW2-F1
#
_cell.length_a   1.000
_cell.length_b   1.000
_cell.length_c   1.000
_cell.angle_alpha   90.00
_cell.angle_beta   90.00
_cell.angle_gamma   90.00
#
_symmetry.space_group_name_H-M   'P 1'
#
loop_
_entity.id
_entity.type
_entity.pdbx_description
1 polymer ?
#
loop_
_entity_poly.entity_id
_entity_poly.type
_entity_poly.pdbx_seq_one_letter_code
_entity_poly.pdbx_strand_id
1 'polypeptide(L)'
;MLILITKPEKIIATTPELNKITTAIMTLINHLDEVINHPRPITNNDRNREKILESFNKIYKWCKNLDNSTINHLGNVFKPQINWYDQVESLKAKVNNRDNKKEKEDAIFFDILELIETKFHSQFMDYLMDYDGCNPDTIDRFIGNILDNKNYQDMIDLINRFITLSSGVERNDIENIFGIIVAQLQRNSNTFVTCDDKPAFEQFHNFYERVLVTTTKAYIMFSLTFKFRQLILSNFNLFEREQHVVFEYFKISLKEITKSAKYYLETIDNPIYKSYKNCDPESWKEGENYIRVKNYVTHYEPSITWDVNNGMVNMTDADPEYECNTVRAYWDPKNPTGVVYSMACPYTFEHNSSKERFCPTANRDYVSPAHNHMSSACIGNKDNKLQKLCACGLSSDIWDSVNKLSLRPFVTDSTKNQVIVGVRFVVKNGIIALEIKQGTMVNGAVDQSTVFWKTSFDFADEPSDVVRLDYGMKAINLDTIELFERDVVTGIKFEVLSNNHITIKIRGSTIQKDDRVFALGHDEWHYPPAKSSEDDRYAFKLEDFKNPTESSLKNNELSRSGQNYVRLTVGVYSRLFNNFAVIPFIDSRAVVSSPPAPFGGLVAIVYSCPSKPVKPCVEKKSENYEERNTVFTNLSGSLKMNRIAIMGTRHSMSFLCGNDQNKTQEFDITFQITHGIRLIEINVEPQNNTFAIYSGSSFIPRLFDDLMEKLNAYLIHFFKEFIILVLNDENYHENEIEGYYCRIIEWYIQNNANIGWRMIKDWSFEDPIGVNRGKILLATYGRAFEGCAVNLRTECMIENSKATSVAEKWQNIVDFQEKCYLKHSNCFIYDLSVQTDKGIRANSKYGGYAVDKKFSIEPCVEPINYRMARFFYPTKAGMFIVMADFPIQELIDRVNNSNNRTLDSLYYWESVKKKFFYKYADKKKNLV
;
A
#
# COMPACT_ATOMS: atom_id res chain seq x y z
N MET A 1 -7.73 -32.82 7.49
CA MET A 1 -9.15 -32.37 7.38
C MET A 1 -10.18 -33.50 7.39
N LEU A 2 -10.05 -34.62 6.65
CA LEU A 2 -11.05 -35.73 6.68
C LEU A 2 -11.19 -36.54 7.99
N ILE A 3 -10.34 -36.31 8.98
CA ILE A 3 -10.30 -37.13 10.20
C ILE A 3 -11.25 -36.57 11.29
N LEU A 4 -11.69 -35.31 11.17
CA LEU A 4 -12.41 -34.62 12.25
C LEU A 4 -13.94 -34.61 12.12
N ILE A 5 -14.53 -35.15 11.04
CA ILE A 5 -15.99 -35.02 10.79
C ILE A 5 -16.73 -36.37 10.76
N THR A 6 -16.05 -37.53 10.77
CA THR A 6 -16.76 -38.83 10.75
C THR A 6 -16.55 -39.63 12.04
N LYS A 7 -17.52 -39.50 12.95
CA LYS A 7 -17.82 -40.32 14.14
C LYS A 7 -16.99 -40.04 15.41
N PRO A 8 -17.63 -39.66 16.53
CA PRO A 8 -16.98 -39.49 17.84
C PRO A 8 -16.58 -40.80 18.53
N GLU A 9 -16.72 -41.96 17.88
CA GLU A 9 -16.49 -43.28 18.48
C GLU A 9 -15.12 -43.91 18.15
N LYS A 10 -14.20 -43.22 17.46
CA LYS A 10 -12.89 -43.79 17.07
C LYS A 10 -11.68 -42.86 17.24
N ILE A 11 -11.72 -41.89 18.16
CA ILE A 11 -10.55 -41.05 18.45
C ILE A 11 -9.72 -41.66 19.59
N ILE A 12 -9.07 -42.78 19.29
CA ILE A 12 -7.79 -43.18 19.91
C ILE A 12 -6.95 -43.76 18.76
N ALA A 13 -5.99 -42.98 18.26
CA ALA A 13 -4.72 -43.38 17.62
C ALA A 13 -4.25 -42.22 16.70
N THR A 14 -2.99 -41.82 16.70
CA THR A 14 -1.88 -42.70 16.32
C THR A 14 -0.52 -42.14 16.77
N THR A 15 0.22 -42.94 17.55
CA THR A 15 1.43 -43.61 17.04
C THR A 15 1.31 -45.10 17.36
N PRO A 16 1.92 -46.02 16.59
CA PRO A 16 1.96 -47.45 16.95
C PRO A 16 2.57 -47.70 18.33
N GLU A 17 3.46 -46.80 18.77
CA GLU A 17 4.10 -46.81 20.08
C GLU A 17 3.18 -46.26 21.18
N LEU A 18 2.39 -45.21 20.93
CA LEU A 18 1.32 -44.79 21.85
C LEU A 18 0.28 -45.90 22.00
N ASN A 19 -0.15 -46.53 20.90
CA ASN A 19 -1.07 -47.66 20.99
C ASN A 19 -0.45 -48.82 21.77
N LYS A 20 0.85 -49.08 21.64
CA LYS A 20 1.55 -50.06 22.49
C LYS A 20 1.52 -49.62 23.95
N ILE A 21 1.94 -48.40 24.28
CA ILE A 21 1.96 -47.87 25.67
C ILE A 21 0.55 -47.83 26.28
N THR A 22 -0.45 -47.29 25.58
CA THR A 22 -1.84 -47.27 26.00
C THR A 22 -2.39 -48.68 26.13
N THR A 23 -2.07 -49.60 25.21
CA THR A 23 -2.45 -51.01 25.34
C THR A 23 -1.75 -51.67 26.52
N ALA A 24 -0.48 -51.34 26.81
CA ALA A 24 0.26 -51.86 27.95
C ALA A 24 -0.21 -51.27 29.28
N ILE A 25 -0.62 -50.00 29.31
CA ILE A 25 -1.27 -49.35 30.45
C ILE A 25 -2.65 -50.00 30.67
N MET A 26 -3.43 -50.21 29.61
CA MET A 26 -4.72 -50.92 29.69
C MET A 26 -4.52 -52.39 30.08
N THR A 27 -3.44 -53.03 29.65
CA THR A 27 -3.07 -54.41 30.03
C THR A 27 -2.61 -54.46 31.48
N LEU A 28 -1.86 -53.46 31.94
CA LEU A 28 -1.48 -53.30 33.34
C LEU A 28 -2.72 -53.07 34.21
N ILE A 29 -3.65 -52.22 33.78
CA ILE A 29 -4.94 -51.99 34.44
C ILE A 29 -5.74 -53.29 34.49
N ASN A 30 -5.82 -54.05 33.39
CA ASN A 30 -6.51 -55.33 33.35
C ASN A 30 -5.85 -56.40 34.24
N HIS A 31 -4.51 -56.48 34.28
CA HIS A 31 -3.80 -57.39 35.19
C HIS A 31 -3.99 -56.98 36.65
N LEU A 32 -4.00 -55.67 36.93
CA LEU A 32 -4.36 -55.16 38.25
C LEU A 32 -5.80 -55.53 38.59
N ASP A 33 -6.74 -55.46 37.65
CA ASP A 33 -8.13 -55.90 37.85
C ASP A 33 -8.25 -57.42 38.07
N GLU A 34 -7.47 -58.26 37.38
CA GLU A 34 -7.41 -59.72 37.63
C GLU A 34 -6.89 -60.03 39.04
N VAL A 35 -5.94 -59.23 39.51
CA VAL A 35 -5.33 -59.36 40.83
C VAL A 35 -6.30 -58.89 41.92
N ILE A 36 -7.02 -57.79 41.66
CA ILE A 36 -8.04 -57.21 42.53
C ILE A 36 -9.22 -58.17 42.71
N ASN A 37 -9.61 -58.91 41.66
CA ASN A 37 -10.69 -59.88 41.71
C ASN A 37 -10.26 -61.28 42.19
N HIS A 38 -9.00 -61.47 42.55
CA HIS A 38 -8.49 -62.77 42.97
C HIS A 38 -8.85 -63.06 44.45
N PRO A 39 -9.52 -64.17 44.77
CA PRO A 39 -10.12 -64.41 46.09
C PRO A 39 -9.14 -64.71 47.24
N ARG A 40 -7.82 -64.49 47.07
CA ARG A 40 -6.80 -64.75 48.11
C ARG A 40 -5.76 -63.63 48.17
N PRO A 41 -5.24 -63.29 49.36
CA PRO A 41 -4.17 -62.32 49.51
C PRO A 41 -2.91 -62.77 48.79
N ILE A 42 -2.35 -61.85 48.00
CA ILE A 42 -1.19 -62.05 47.12
C ILE A 42 0.04 -62.24 48.00
N THR A 43 0.68 -63.40 47.90
CA THR A 43 1.95 -63.68 48.60
C THR A 43 3.15 -63.34 47.71
N ASN A 44 4.36 -63.31 48.28
CA ASN A 44 5.58 -63.00 47.51
C ASN A 44 5.84 -63.94 46.31
N ASN A 45 5.19 -65.11 46.25
CA ASN A 45 5.28 -66.11 45.17
C ASN A 45 4.06 -66.12 44.22
N ASP A 46 3.24 -65.08 44.20
CA ASP A 46 2.03 -65.05 43.39
C ASP A 46 2.32 -64.76 41.90
N ARG A 47 1.85 -65.64 41.03
CA ARG A 47 2.02 -65.54 39.56
C ARG A 47 1.43 -64.26 38.99
N ASN A 48 0.44 -63.68 39.66
CA ASN A 48 -0.18 -62.43 39.26
C ASN A 48 0.66 -61.19 39.65
N ARG A 49 1.43 -61.28 40.74
CA ARG A 49 2.47 -60.29 41.09
C ARG A 49 3.57 -60.29 40.04
N GLU A 50 4.00 -61.47 39.56
CA GLU A 50 4.95 -61.59 38.46
C GLU A 50 4.41 -60.99 37.15
N LYS A 51 3.12 -61.17 36.82
CA LYS A 51 2.50 -60.52 35.63
C LYS A 51 2.42 -59.00 35.73
N ILE A 52 2.14 -58.46 36.93
CA ILE A 52 2.17 -57.01 37.18
C ILE A 52 3.60 -56.50 37.05
N LEU A 53 4.57 -57.14 37.70
CA LEU A 53 5.99 -56.82 37.58
C LEU A 53 6.51 -56.99 36.15
N GLU A 54 6.00 -57.95 35.37
CA GLU A 54 6.33 -58.13 33.96
C GLU A 54 5.67 -57.05 33.09
N SER A 55 4.48 -56.55 33.46
CA SER A 55 3.80 -55.45 32.79
C SER A 55 4.48 -54.12 33.07
N PHE A 56 4.86 -53.86 34.33
CA PHE A 56 5.72 -52.75 34.71
C PHE A 56 7.10 -52.87 34.06
N ASN A 57 7.72 -54.05 34.04
CA ASN A 57 8.98 -54.27 33.33
C ASN A 57 8.82 -54.17 31.81
N LYS A 58 7.68 -54.49 31.21
CA LYS A 58 7.42 -54.27 29.77
C LYS A 58 7.23 -52.78 29.48
N ILE A 59 6.49 -52.06 30.31
CA ILE A 59 6.35 -50.60 30.22
C ILE A 59 7.71 -49.94 30.42
N TYR A 60 8.45 -50.33 31.44
CA TYR A 60 9.80 -49.87 31.75
C TYR A 60 10.82 -50.25 30.68
N LYS A 61 10.81 -51.48 30.15
CA LYS A 61 11.71 -51.94 29.08
C LYS A 61 11.33 -51.34 27.73
N TRP A 62 10.06 -50.98 27.51
CA TRP A 62 9.65 -50.13 26.38
C TRP A 62 10.11 -48.69 26.59
N CYS A 63 9.96 -48.10 27.78
CA CYS A 63 10.52 -46.81 28.18
C CYS A 63 12.07 -46.76 28.12
N LYS A 64 12.74 -47.90 28.30
CA LYS A 64 14.21 -48.05 28.28
C LYS A 64 14.78 -48.42 26.91
N ASN A 65 13.98 -49.10 26.08
CA ASN A 65 14.31 -49.38 24.67
C ASN A 65 13.89 -48.22 23.74
N LEU A 66 13.14 -47.25 24.24
CA LEU A 66 13.12 -45.92 23.68
C LEU A 66 14.53 -45.35 23.87
N ASP A 67 15.34 -45.40 22.81
CA ASP A 67 16.71 -44.89 22.89
C ASP A 67 16.70 -43.40 23.28
N ASN A 68 17.83 -42.85 23.71
CA ASN A 68 17.90 -41.42 24.03
C ASN A 68 17.47 -40.53 22.84
N SER A 69 17.49 -41.03 21.60
CA SER A 69 16.94 -40.30 20.44
C SER A 69 15.40 -40.32 20.41
N THR A 70 14.75 -41.38 20.90
CA THR A 70 13.30 -41.59 20.97
C THR A 70 12.70 -41.09 22.28
N ILE A 71 13.46 -41.00 23.38
CA ILE A 71 13.13 -40.21 24.56
C ILE A 71 13.32 -38.72 24.26
N ASN A 72 14.32 -38.34 23.48
CA ASN A 72 14.37 -37.00 22.89
C ASN A 72 13.27 -36.82 21.86
N HIS A 73 12.83 -37.85 21.11
CA HIS A 73 11.72 -37.73 20.16
C HIS A 73 10.37 -37.67 20.87
N LEU A 74 10.11 -38.44 21.93
CA LEU A 74 8.94 -38.34 22.82
C LEU A 74 8.99 -37.04 23.62
N GLY A 75 10.17 -36.65 24.08
CA GLY A 75 10.45 -35.33 24.64
C GLY A 75 10.36 -34.20 23.61
N ASN A 76 10.37 -34.49 22.30
CA ASN A 76 10.13 -33.56 21.18
C ASN A 76 8.71 -33.71 20.57
N VAL A 77 7.97 -34.74 20.95
CA VAL A 77 6.54 -34.98 20.67
C VAL A 77 5.71 -34.40 21.83
N PHE A 78 6.26 -34.37 23.04
CA PHE A 78 5.69 -33.74 24.24
C PHE A 78 6.38 -32.43 24.66
N LYS A 79 7.60 -32.11 24.20
CA LYS A 79 7.90 -30.70 23.92
C LYS A 79 7.10 -30.36 22.69
N PRO A 80 6.39 -29.24 22.67
CA PRO A 80 6.00 -28.69 21.39
C PRO A 80 7.28 -28.55 20.53
N GLN A 81 7.26 -29.02 19.27
CA GLN A 81 8.27 -28.69 18.25
C GLN A 81 8.32 -27.18 17.90
N ILE A 82 7.67 -26.36 18.72
CA ILE A 82 7.52 -24.93 18.62
C ILE A 82 7.99 -24.41 19.97
N ASN A 83 8.89 -23.43 19.98
CA ASN A 83 9.26 -22.73 21.19
C ASN A 83 8.04 -21.93 21.72
N TRP A 84 7.10 -22.61 22.37
CA TRP A 84 5.89 -22.01 22.95
C TRP A 84 6.24 -21.04 24.06
N TYR A 85 7.45 -21.14 24.63
CA TYR A 85 7.93 -20.17 25.59
C TYR A 85 7.91 -18.77 24.98
N ASP A 86 8.42 -18.58 23.75
CA ASP A 86 8.46 -17.26 23.10
C ASP A 86 7.07 -16.75 22.69
N GLN A 87 6.19 -17.63 22.20
CA GLN A 87 4.84 -17.25 21.75
C GLN A 87 3.89 -16.97 22.91
N VAL A 88 3.98 -17.75 23.99
CA VAL A 88 3.20 -17.56 25.22
C VAL A 88 3.75 -16.41 26.04
N GLU A 89 5.07 -16.20 26.13
CA GLU A 89 5.64 -14.99 26.74
C GLU A 89 5.24 -13.73 25.97
N SER A 90 5.22 -13.77 24.64
CA SER A 90 4.66 -12.67 23.82
C SER A 90 3.19 -12.39 24.15
N LEU A 91 2.38 -13.44 24.32
CA LEU A 91 0.96 -13.30 24.69
C LEU A 91 0.79 -12.84 26.15
N LYS A 92 1.51 -13.44 27.11
CA LYS A 92 1.54 -13.06 28.54
C LYS A 92 2.01 -11.60 28.69
N ALA A 93 3.07 -11.17 28.00
CA ALA A 93 3.58 -9.80 28.02
C ALA A 93 2.60 -8.78 27.42
N LYS A 94 1.82 -9.17 26.40
CA LYS A 94 0.79 -8.30 25.79
C LYS A 94 -0.48 -8.21 26.64
N VAL A 95 -0.83 -9.28 27.36
CA VAL A 95 -1.93 -9.33 28.35
C VAL A 95 -1.54 -8.54 29.61
N ASN A 96 -0.27 -8.57 30.03
CA ASN A 96 0.23 -7.84 31.21
C ASN A 96 0.38 -6.32 31.03
N ASN A 97 0.31 -5.79 29.80
CA ASN A 97 0.48 -4.35 29.51
C ASN A 97 -0.83 -3.53 29.64
N ARG A 98 -1.90 -4.09 30.19
CA ARG A 98 -3.19 -3.42 30.38
C ARG A 98 -3.72 -3.65 31.81
N ASP A 99 -4.18 -2.56 32.44
CA ASP A 99 -4.57 -2.50 33.86
C ASP A 99 -5.97 -3.09 34.18
N ASN A 100 -6.41 -4.16 33.50
CA ASN A 100 -7.75 -4.72 33.72
C ASN A 100 -7.74 -5.96 34.63
N LYS A 101 -8.61 -5.95 35.66
CA LYS A 101 -8.84 -7.06 36.61
C LYS A 101 -9.12 -8.41 35.93
N LYS A 102 -9.74 -8.39 34.75
CA LYS A 102 -10.12 -9.56 33.93
C LYS A 102 -8.92 -10.26 33.28
N GLU A 103 -7.92 -9.49 32.82
CA GLU A 103 -6.72 -10.04 32.17
C GLU A 103 -5.80 -10.75 33.17
N LYS A 104 -5.89 -10.40 34.46
CA LYS A 104 -5.23 -11.13 35.55
C LYS A 104 -5.84 -12.51 35.79
N GLU A 105 -7.13 -12.70 35.51
CA GLU A 105 -7.80 -14.00 35.65
C GLU A 105 -7.42 -14.94 34.50
N ASP A 106 -7.22 -14.42 33.28
CA ASP A 106 -6.78 -15.21 32.12
C ASP A 106 -5.32 -15.71 32.26
N ALA A 107 -4.44 -14.91 32.90
CA ALA A 107 -3.06 -15.32 33.18
C ALA A 107 -2.98 -16.57 34.08
N ILE A 108 -3.93 -16.69 35.03
CA ILE A 108 -4.00 -17.82 35.97
C ILE A 108 -4.20 -19.15 35.22
N PHE A 109 -4.96 -19.17 34.12
CA PHE A 109 -5.17 -20.40 33.34
C PHE A 109 -3.84 -20.94 32.79
N PHE A 110 -2.98 -20.07 32.25
CA PHE A 110 -1.70 -20.48 31.69
C PHE A 110 -0.72 -20.96 32.77
N ASP A 111 -0.72 -20.29 33.93
CA ASP A 111 0.12 -20.67 35.06
C ASP A 111 -0.27 -22.05 35.61
N ILE A 112 -1.56 -22.40 35.57
CA ILE A 112 -2.06 -23.73 35.93
C ILE A 112 -1.57 -24.80 34.95
N LEU A 113 -1.66 -24.55 33.64
CA LEU A 113 -1.15 -25.49 32.64
C LEU A 113 0.35 -25.76 32.85
N GLU A 114 1.14 -24.69 33.05
CA GLU A 114 2.57 -24.76 33.28
C GLU A 114 2.93 -25.50 34.57
N LEU A 115 2.17 -25.28 35.64
CA LEU A 115 2.35 -25.97 36.92
C LEU A 115 2.05 -27.48 36.80
N ILE A 116 0.99 -27.86 36.08
CA ILE A 116 0.67 -29.28 35.82
C ILE A 116 1.76 -29.93 34.97
N GLU A 117 2.19 -29.26 33.90
CA GLU A 117 3.28 -29.74 33.04
C GLU A 117 4.58 -29.93 33.83
N THR A 118 4.90 -28.99 34.72
CA THR A 118 6.09 -29.06 35.59
C THR A 118 5.98 -30.21 36.58
N LYS A 119 4.84 -30.35 37.28
CA LYS A 119 4.62 -31.48 38.20
C LYS A 119 4.69 -32.83 37.49
N PHE A 120 4.17 -32.92 36.26
CA PHE A 120 4.22 -34.14 35.48
C PHE A 120 5.67 -34.57 35.18
N HIS A 121 6.51 -33.67 34.67
CA HIS A 121 7.87 -34.02 34.28
C HIS A 121 8.83 -34.15 35.48
N SER A 122 8.82 -33.19 36.40
CA SER A 122 9.82 -33.10 37.49
C SER A 122 9.47 -33.89 38.75
N GLN A 123 8.23 -34.37 38.86
CA GLN A 123 7.80 -35.14 40.01
C GLN A 123 7.34 -36.50 39.52
N PHE A 124 6.25 -36.55 38.75
CA PHE A 124 5.63 -37.81 38.37
C PHE A 124 6.53 -38.72 37.50
N MET A 125 7.18 -38.19 36.45
CA MET A 125 8.07 -39.01 35.61
C MET A 125 9.33 -39.47 36.34
N ASP A 126 9.92 -38.61 37.17
CA ASP A 126 11.08 -38.98 38.01
C ASP A 126 10.70 -40.12 38.97
N TYR A 127 9.50 -40.09 39.56
CA TYR A 127 9.00 -41.18 40.39
C TYR A 127 8.78 -42.48 39.62
N LEU A 128 8.21 -42.42 38.41
CA LEU A 128 8.03 -43.62 37.58
C LEU A 128 9.37 -44.27 37.20
N MET A 129 10.43 -43.48 37.05
CA MET A 129 11.75 -43.96 36.67
C MET A 129 12.53 -44.60 37.83
N ASP A 130 12.19 -44.29 39.08
CA ASP A 130 12.84 -44.77 40.32
C ASP A 130 11.92 -45.63 41.22
N TYR A 131 10.82 -46.14 40.66
CA TYR A 131 9.78 -46.87 41.41
C TYR A 131 10.30 -48.10 42.18
N ASP A 132 11.33 -48.79 41.67
CA ASP A 132 11.94 -49.96 42.33
C ASP A 132 12.86 -49.60 43.52
N GLY A 133 13.21 -48.31 43.70
CA GLY A 133 14.15 -47.83 44.72
C GLY A 133 13.55 -46.92 45.80
N CYS A 134 12.29 -46.54 45.70
CA CYS A 134 11.76 -45.42 46.47
C CYS A 134 11.43 -45.73 47.95
N ASN A 135 11.90 -44.84 48.83
CA ASN A 135 11.45 -44.71 50.22
C ASN A 135 9.93 -44.41 50.24
N PRO A 136 9.10 -45.13 51.04
CA PRO A 136 7.69 -44.82 51.28
C PRO A 136 7.39 -43.33 51.50
N ASP A 137 8.29 -42.59 52.15
CA ASP A 137 8.16 -41.14 52.40
C ASP A 137 8.04 -40.30 51.11
N THR A 138 8.67 -40.75 50.02
CA THR A 138 8.68 -40.06 48.73
C THR A 138 7.35 -40.25 48.00
N ILE A 139 6.78 -41.47 48.07
CA ILE A 139 5.47 -41.79 47.49
C ILE A 139 4.37 -41.08 48.28
N ASP A 140 4.47 -41.08 49.63
CA ASP A 140 3.53 -40.35 50.48
C ASP A 140 3.59 -38.83 50.23
N ARG A 141 4.77 -38.27 49.94
CA ARG A 141 4.89 -36.85 49.57
C ARG A 141 4.25 -36.55 48.21
N PHE A 142 4.41 -37.41 47.21
CA PHE A 142 3.72 -37.27 45.93
C PHE A 142 2.21 -37.37 46.11
N ILE A 143 1.75 -38.38 46.85
CA ILE A 143 0.33 -38.56 47.19
C ILE A 143 -0.23 -37.33 47.91
N GLY A 144 0.48 -36.83 48.93
CA GLY A 144 0.07 -35.64 49.67
C GLY A 144 0.00 -34.39 48.78
N ASN A 145 0.91 -34.27 47.81
CA ASN A 145 0.96 -33.13 46.89
C ASN A 145 -0.16 -33.13 45.83
N ILE A 146 -0.83 -34.26 45.60
CA ILE A 146 -1.85 -34.44 44.55
C ILE A 146 -3.25 -34.71 45.15
N LEU A 147 -3.38 -35.63 46.11
CA LEU A 147 -4.67 -35.98 46.75
C LEU A 147 -4.99 -35.15 47.99
N ASP A 148 -4.01 -34.91 48.86
CA ASP A 148 -4.28 -34.23 50.13
C ASP A 148 -4.20 -32.69 50.00
N ASN A 149 -3.65 -32.20 48.88
CA ASN A 149 -3.60 -30.79 48.53
C ASN A 149 -4.83 -30.42 47.67
N LYS A 150 -5.86 -29.83 48.30
CA LYS A 150 -7.08 -29.34 47.61
C LYS A 150 -6.77 -28.46 46.38
N ASN A 151 -5.64 -27.74 46.40
CA ASN A 151 -5.23 -26.89 45.29
C ASN A 151 -5.08 -27.65 43.97
N TYR A 152 -4.76 -28.95 43.96
CA TYR A 152 -4.59 -29.70 42.71
C TYR A 152 -5.92 -30.04 42.03
N GLN A 153 -6.93 -30.41 42.82
CA GLN A 153 -8.28 -30.59 42.30
C GLN A 153 -8.87 -29.24 41.86
N ASP A 154 -8.63 -28.18 42.63
CA ASP A 154 -9.04 -26.81 42.27
C ASP A 154 -8.41 -26.37 40.92
N MET A 155 -7.19 -26.79 40.60
CA MET A 155 -6.56 -26.54 39.29
C MET A 155 -7.32 -27.21 38.14
N ILE A 156 -7.70 -28.48 38.30
CA ILE A 156 -8.46 -29.23 37.28
C ILE A 156 -9.86 -28.63 37.11
N ASP A 157 -10.53 -28.30 38.22
CA ASP A 157 -11.85 -27.68 38.20
C ASP A 157 -11.80 -26.30 37.54
N LEU A 158 -10.73 -25.53 37.77
CA LEU A 158 -10.54 -24.24 37.12
C LEU A 158 -10.30 -24.40 35.61
N ILE A 159 -9.49 -25.37 35.16
CA ILE A 159 -9.38 -25.70 33.73
C ILE A 159 -10.76 -25.99 33.15
N ASN A 160 -11.54 -26.85 33.81
CA ASN A 160 -12.88 -27.24 33.39
C ASN A 160 -13.83 -26.03 33.25
N ARG A 161 -13.73 -25.05 34.17
CA ARG A 161 -14.50 -23.80 34.08
C ARG A 161 -14.12 -22.97 32.84
N PHE A 162 -12.83 -22.84 32.53
CA PHE A 162 -12.35 -22.08 31.37
C PHE A 162 -12.69 -22.74 30.02
N ILE A 163 -12.82 -24.07 29.95
CA ILE A 163 -13.11 -24.79 28.70
C ILE A 163 -14.61 -24.97 28.43
N THR A 164 -15.51 -24.76 29.38
CA THR A 164 -16.95 -25.05 29.21
C THR A 164 -17.62 -23.95 28.38
N LEU A 165 -18.50 -24.32 27.44
CA LEU A 165 -19.32 -23.36 26.67
C LEU A 165 -20.49 -22.87 27.54
N SER A 166 -20.56 -21.57 27.79
CA SER A 166 -21.70 -20.95 28.48
C SER A 166 -22.95 -20.95 27.59
N SER A 167 -23.97 -21.73 27.93
CA SER A 167 -25.18 -21.91 27.12
C SER A 167 -26.42 -21.12 27.61
N GLY A 168 -26.27 -20.02 28.34
CA GLY A 168 -27.42 -19.30 28.89
C GLY A 168 -27.16 -17.88 29.39
N VAL A 169 -28.25 -17.12 29.58
CA VAL A 169 -28.36 -15.69 29.93
C VAL A 169 -27.82 -15.35 31.33
N GLU A 170 -27.42 -16.34 32.13
CA GLU A 170 -26.77 -16.10 33.41
C GLU A 170 -25.26 -16.01 33.21
N ARG A 171 -24.72 -14.80 33.42
CA ARG A 171 -23.29 -14.52 33.39
C ARG A 171 -22.56 -15.44 34.36
N ASN A 172 -21.79 -16.40 33.83
CA ASN A 172 -20.60 -16.87 34.51
C ASN A 172 -19.49 -15.84 34.25
N ASP A 173 -18.85 -15.37 35.31
CA ASP A 173 -17.82 -14.32 35.29
C ASP A 173 -16.54 -14.69 34.51
N ILE A 174 -16.39 -15.94 34.06
CA ILE A 174 -15.22 -16.46 33.35
C ILE A 174 -15.57 -16.72 31.88
N GLU A 175 -14.86 -16.07 30.96
CA GLU A 175 -14.98 -16.31 29.51
C GLU A 175 -14.30 -17.61 29.10
N ASN A 176 -14.83 -18.26 28.06
CA ASN A 176 -14.24 -19.47 27.53
C ASN A 176 -12.85 -19.17 26.93
N ILE A 177 -11.84 -19.96 27.32
CA ILE A 177 -10.45 -19.70 26.93
C ILE A 177 -10.22 -19.78 25.41
N PHE A 178 -10.91 -20.68 24.71
CA PHE A 178 -10.84 -20.76 23.26
C PHE A 178 -11.45 -19.52 22.60
N GLY A 179 -12.49 -18.95 23.20
CA GLY A 179 -13.09 -17.69 22.77
C GLY A 179 -12.17 -16.50 22.96
N ILE A 180 -11.47 -16.42 24.10
CA ILE A 180 -10.46 -15.38 24.36
C ILE A 180 -9.34 -15.45 23.31
N ILE A 181 -8.82 -16.66 23.06
CA ILE A 181 -7.73 -16.86 22.09
C ILE A 181 -8.18 -16.53 20.67
N VAL A 182 -9.36 -16.97 20.25
CA VAL A 182 -9.92 -16.60 18.95
C VAL A 182 -10.09 -15.08 18.82
N ALA A 183 -10.66 -14.42 19.83
CA ALA A 183 -10.84 -12.97 19.80
C ALA A 183 -9.49 -12.25 19.66
N GLN A 184 -8.44 -12.74 20.31
CA GLN A 184 -7.10 -12.19 20.21
C GLN A 184 -6.47 -12.43 18.82
N LEU A 185 -6.57 -13.66 18.30
CA LEU A 185 -6.09 -14.02 16.97
C LEU A 185 -6.81 -13.22 15.87
N GLN A 186 -8.12 -13.01 16.00
CA GLN A 186 -8.91 -12.17 15.10
C GLN A 186 -8.45 -10.72 15.15
N ARG A 187 -8.25 -10.13 16.33
CA ARG A 187 -7.71 -8.75 16.46
C ARG A 187 -6.34 -8.60 15.80
N ASN A 188 -5.45 -9.57 15.99
CA ASN A 188 -4.10 -9.56 15.43
C ASN A 188 -4.12 -9.71 13.89
N SER A 189 -4.95 -10.62 13.38
CA SER A 189 -5.10 -10.84 11.94
C SER A 189 -5.76 -9.63 11.26
N ASN A 190 -6.75 -9.00 11.89
CA ASN A 190 -7.41 -7.78 11.41
C ASN A 190 -6.51 -6.55 11.41
N THR A 191 -5.40 -6.59 12.15
CA THR A 191 -4.41 -5.50 12.20
C THR A 191 -3.15 -5.78 11.36
N PHE A 192 -3.10 -6.90 10.63
CA PHE A 192 -1.94 -7.34 9.85
C PHE A 192 -0.63 -7.40 10.66
N VAL A 193 -0.72 -7.59 11.98
CA VAL A 193 0.43 -7.61 12.89
C VAL A 193 1.20 -8.93 12.81
N THR A 194 0.56 -10.01 12.33
CA THR A 194 1.10 -11.38 12.31
C THR A 194 1.36 -11.83 10.88
N CYS A 195 2.45 -11.37 10.31
CA CYS A 195 3.07 -11.92 9.11
C CYS A 195 4.36 -12.64 9.54
N ASP A 196 4.93 -13.52 8.70
CA ASP A 196 6.02 -14.47 9.04
C ASP A 196 5.71 -15.46 10.20
N ASP A 197 4.57 -15.32 10.86
CA ASP A 197 4.05 -16.23 11.88
C ASP A 197 3.25 -17.39 11.27
N LYS A 198 3.08 -18.45 12.06
CA LYS A 198 2.11 -19.53 11.74
C LYS A 198 0.71 -18.95 11.58
N PRO A 199 -0.13 -19.46 10.66
CA PRO A 199 -1.51 -19.00 10.53
C PRO A 199 -2.26 -19.07 11.85
N ALA A 200 -3.19 -18.13 12.08
CA ALA A 200 -4.01 -18.09 13.30
C ALA A 200 -4.73 -19.43 13.56
N PHE A 201 -5.17 -20.09 12.50
CA PHE A 201 -5.76 -21.43 12.57
C PHE A 201 -4.79 -22.47 13.14
N GLU A 202 -3.52 -22.46 12.72
CA GLU A 202 -2.49 -23.39 13.22
C GLU A 202 -2.12 -23.04 14.67
N GLN A 203 -2.02 -21.76 15.01
CA GLN A 203 -1.78 -21.31 16.39
C GLN A 203 -2.90 -21.80 17.33
N PHE A 204 -4.17 -21.68 16.90
CA PHE A 204 -5.32 -22.15 17.66
C PHE A 204 -5.33 -23.68 17.80
N HIS A 205 -5.02 -24.41 16.73
CA HIS A 205 -4.92 -25.87 16.77
C HIS A 205 -3.87 -26.34 17.79
N ASN A 206 -2.68 -25.75 17.75
CA ASN A 206 -1.61 -26.06 18.70
C ASN A 206 -2.00 -25.73 20.15
N PHE A 207 -2.77 -24.65 20.37
CA PHE A 207 -3.32 -24.32 21.68
C PHE A 207 -4.32 -25.38 22.16
N TYR A 208 -5.24 -25.81 21.29
CA TYR A 208 -6.15 -26.93 21.57
C TYR A 208 -5.40 -28.20 21.98
N GLU A 209 -4.37 -28.59 21.22
CA GLU A 209 -3.55 -29.76 21.54
C GLU A 209 -2.88 -29.64 22.91
N ARG A 210 -2.33 -28.47 23.24
CA ARG A 210 -1.72 -28.24 24.57
C ARG A 210 -2.74 -28.42 25.69
N VAL A 211 -3.91 -27.79 25.59
CA VAL A 211 -4.97 -27.92 26.62
C VAL A 211 -5.39 -29.39 26.78
N LEU A 212 -5.55 -30.10 25.67
CA LEU A 212 -5.92 -31.52 25.66
C LEU A 212 -4.85 -32.40 26.35
N VAL A 213 -3.59 -32.24 25.97
CA VAL A 213 -2.47 -33.02 26.50
C VAL A 213 -2.25 -32.73 27.98
N THR A 214 -2.28 -31.46 28.39
CA THR A 214 -2.03 -31.05 29.78
C THR A 214 -3.17 -31.46 30.70
N THR A 215 -4.42 -31.37 30.25
CA THR A 215 -5.57 -31.93 30.98
C THR A 215 -5.42 -33.45 31.14
N THR A 216 -5.00 -34.15 30.10
CA THR A 216 -4.75 -35.60 30.15
C THR A 216 -3.66 -35.94 31.17
N LYS A 217 -2.54 -35.20 31.18
CA LYS A 217 -1.48 -35.36 32.20
C LYS A 217 -2.02 -35.17 33.62
N ALA A 218 -2.90 -34.20 33.83
CA ALA A 218 -3.49 -33.94 35.13
C ALA A 218 -4.33 -35.10 35.66
N TYR A 219 -5.24 -35.61 34.82
CA TYR A 219 -6.09 -36.75 35.16
C TYR A 219 -5.29 -38.05 35.33
N ILE A 220 -4.23 -38.26 34.53
CA ILE A 220 -3.32 -39.41 34.70
C ILE A 220 -2.66 -39.38 36.09
N MET A 221 -2.07 -38.24 36.48
CA MET A 221 -1.46 -38.10 37.80
C MET A 221 -2.50 -38.30 38.90
N PHE A 222 -3.70 -37.73 38.76
CA PHE A 222 -4.76 -37.84 39.76
C PHE A 222 -5.23 -39.30 39.95
N SER A 223 -5.52 -40.01 38.85
CA SER A 223 -5.93 -41.41 38.87
C SER A 223 -4.86 -42.35 39.42
N LEU A 224 -3.60 -42.17 38.99
CA LEU A 224 -2.48 -43.02 39.45
C LEU A 224 -2.15 -42.79 40.92
N THR A 225 -2.38 -41.60 41.45
CA THR A 225 -2.14 -41.33 42.87
C THR A 225 -3.06 -42.16 43.77
N PHE A 226 -4.33 -42.36 43.39
CA PHE A 226 -5.21 -43.29 44.11
C PHE A 226 -4.68 -44.73 44.05
N LYS A 227 -4.11 -45.17 42.91
CA LYS A 227 -3.50 -46.50 42.79
C LYS A 227 -2.26 -46.65 43.68
N PHE A 228 -1.39 -45.63 43.76
CA PHE A 228 -0.25 -45.65 44.68
C PHE A 228 -0.69 -45.72 46.15
N ARG A 229 -1.76 -45.01 46.53
CA ARG A 229 -2.31 -45.06 47.89
C ARG A 229 -2.90 -46.42 48.25
N GLN A 230 -3.59 -47.07 47.30
CA GLN A 230 -4.07 -48.46 47.46
C GLN A 230 -2.91 -49.43 47.73
N LEU A 231 -1.81 -49.27 46.99
CA LEU A 231 -0.60 -50.10 47.14
C LEU A 231 0.07 -49.90 48.51
N ILE A 232 0.23 -48.66 48.98
CA ILE A 232 0.83 -48.37 50.31
C ILE A 232 -0.02 -48.94 51.45
N LEU A 233 -1.34 -48.75 51.39
CA LEU A 233 -2.26 -49.19 52.44
C LEU A 233 -2.55 -50.69 52.41
N SER A 234 -2.06 -51.42 51.39
CA SER A 234 -2.34 -52.84 51.18
C SER A 234 -3.86 -53.17 51.19
N ASN A 235 -4.70 -52.20 50.79
CA ASN A 235 -6.15 -52.34 50.77
C ASN A 235 -6.70 -51.89 49.41
N PHE A 236 -6.96 -52.88 48.56
CA PHE A 236 -7.25 -52.70 47.15
C PHE A 236 -8.67 -52.19 46.86
N ASN A 237 -9.58 -52.25 47.84
CA ASN A 237 -10.98 -51.80 47.69
C ASN A 237 -11.17 -50.32 48.11
N LEU A 238 -10.17 -49.70 48.73
CA LEU A 238 -10.24 -48.29 49.10
C LEU A 238 -10.06 -47.41 47.85
N PHE A 239 -10.92 -46.40 47.67
CA PHE A 239 -10.86 -45.38 46.62
C PHE A 239 -11.23 -45.79 45.18
N GLU A 240 -11.77 -47.00 44.96
CA GLU A 240 -12.20 -47.45 43.63
C GLU A 240 -13.35 -46.58 43.07
N ARG A 241 -14.30 -46.20 43.93
CA ARG A 241 -15.40 -45.30 43.57
C ARG A 241 -14.89 -43.91 43.19
N GLU A 242 -13.93 -43.39 43.93
CA GLU A 242 -13.28 -42.10 43.70
C GLU A 242 -12.50 -42.11 42.38
N GLN A 243 -11.76 -43.19 42.08
CA GLN A 243 -11.11 -43.37 40.77
C GLN A 243 -12.11 -43.36 39.62
N HIS A 244 -13.21 -44.10 39.74
CA HIS A 244 -14.27 -44.10 38.72
C HIS A 244 -14.84 -42.70 38.49
N VAL A 245 -15.09 -41.95 39.56
CA VAL A 245 -15.55 -40.55 39.49
C VAL A 245 -14.54 -39.68 38.74
N VAL A 246 -13.24 -39.84 39.00
CA VAL A 246 -12.18 -39.11 38.27
C VAL A 246 -12.15 -39.45 36.79
N PHE A 247 -12.30 -40.73 36.42
CA PHE A 247 -12.36 -41.14 35.02
C PHE A 247 -13.58 -40.60 34.28
N GLU A 248 -14.75 -40.52 34.94
CA GLU A 248 -15.93 -39.91 34.34
C GLU A 248 -15.75 -38.40 34.15
N TYR A 249 -15.16 -37.70 35.13
CA TYR A 249 -14.79 -36.30 34.95
C TYR A 249 -13.81 -36.08 33.81
N PHE A 250 -12.79 -36.93 33.68
CA PHE A 250 -11.85 -36.88 32.55
C PHE A 250 -12.56 -36.96 31.20
N LYS A 251 -13.48 -37.93 31.03
CA LYS A 251 -14.27 -38.08 29.80
C LYS A 251 -15.10 -36.83 29.49
N ILE A 252 -15.74 -36.25 30.53
CA ILE A 252 -16.53 -35.03 30.40
C ILE A 252 -15.63 -33.86 29.97
N SER A 253 -14.47 -33.68 30.60
CA SER A 253 -13.50 -32.65 30.24
C SER A 253 -13.04 -32.77 28.79
N LEU A 254 -12.63 -33.96 28.34
CA LEU A 254 -12.21 -34.16 26.94
C LEU A 254 -13.30 -33.80 25.94
N LYS A 255 -14.56 -34.16 26.26
CA LYS A 255 -15.72 -33.84 25.42
C LYS A 255 -15.95 -32.33 25.35
N GLU A 256 -15.87 -31.63 26.47
CA GLU A 256 -16.04 -30.17 26.49
C GLU A 256 -14.85 -29.44 25.83
N ILE A 257 -13.59 -29.85 26.04
CA ILE A 257 -12.43 -29.29 25.32
C ILE A 257 -12.67 -29.37 23.81
N THR A 258 -13.03 -30.56 23.31
CA THR A 258 -13.21 -30.79 21.87
C THR A 258 -14.39 -30.03 21.31
N LYS A 259 -15.51 -30.01 22.03
CA LYS A 259 -16.73 -29.29 21.65
C LYS A 259 -16.49 -27.78 21.61
N SER A 260 -15.84 -27.21 22.62
CA SER A 260 -15.51 -25.79 22.70
C SER A 260 -14.51 -25.38 21.64
N ALA A 261 -13.43 -26.14 21.47
CA ALA A 261 -12.44 -25.86 20.45
C ALA A 261 -13.07 -25.91 19.05
N LYS A 262 -13.91 -26.91 18.76
CA LYS A 262 -14.64 -27.00 17.50
C LYS A 262 -15.55 -25.79 17.28
N TYR A 263 -16.34 -25.41 18.28
CA TYR A 263 -17.24 -24.25 18.19
C TYR A 263 -16.47 -22.98 17.80
N TYR A 264 -15.35 -22.70 18.46
CA TYR A 264 -14.55 -21.51 18.17
C TYR A 264 -13.72 -21.63 16.89
N LEU A 265 -13.30 -22.83 16.51
CA LEU A 265 -12.63 -23.08 15.22
C LEU A 265 -13.54 -22.70 14.04
N GLU A 266 -14.83 -23.06 14.12
CA GLU A 266 -15.84 -22.69 13.12
C GLU A 266 -16.01 -21.17 12.99
N THR A 267 -15.76 -20.39 14.05
CA THR A 267 -15.83 -18.91 13.99
C THR A 267 -14.65 -18.24 13.28
N ILE A 268 -13.55 -18.96 13.07
CA ILE A 268 -12.36 -18.50 12.33
C ILE A 268 -12.13 -19.31 11.06
N ASP A 269 -13.16 -19.99 10.56
CA ASP A 269 -13.10 -20.79 9.34
C ASP A 269 -13.13 -19.90 8.08
N ASN A 270 -12.13 -19.02 7.96
CA ASN A 270 -11.95 -18.10 6.86
C ASN A 270 -10.50 -18.20 6.34
N PRO A 271 -10.29 -18.15 5.01
CA PRO A 271 -8.98 -18.20 4.37
C PRO A 271 -7.93 -17.24 4.97
N ILE A 272 -8.35 -16.05 5.41
CA ILE A 272 -7.47 -15.04 6.02
C ILE A 272 -6.75 -15.60 7.25
N TYR A 273 -7.41 -16.44 8.05
CA TYR A 273 -6.84 -17.03 9.28
C TYR A 273 -6.04 -18.31 9.01
N LYS A 274 -6.13 -18.88 7.80
CA LYS A 274 -5.45 -20.11 7.37
C LYS A 274 -4.21 -19.85 6.49
N SER A 275 -3.99 -18.61 6.07
CA SER A 275 -2.99 -18.25 5.06
C SER A 275 -1.59 -18.05 5.66
N TYR A 276 -0.57 -18.60 5.00
CA TYR A 276 0.83 -18.24 5.23
C TYR A 276 1.15 -16.96 4.46
N LYS A 277 1.73 -15.95 5.13
CA LYS A 277 2.09 -14.64 4.55
C LYS A 277 3.44 -14.18 5.08
N ASN A 278 4.29 -13.60 4.23
CA ASN A 278 5.57 -13.05 4.65
C ASN A 278 5.41 -11.56 5.07
N CYS A 279 6.11 -11.09 6.11
CA CYS A 279 6.16 -9.65 6.43
C CYS A 279 7.01 -8.90 5.41
N ASP A 280 7.04 -7.57 5.43
CA ASP A 280 8.08 -6.86 4.69
C ASP A 280 9.48 -7.20 5.26
N PRO A 281 10.49 -7.48 4.40
CA PRO A 281 11.86 -7.67 4.86
C PRO A 281 12.43 -6.36 5.43
N GLU A 282 13.50 -6.44 6.21
CA GLU A 282 14.19 -5.24 6.75
C GLU A 282 14.67 -4.29 5.64
N SER A 283 15.12 -4.86 4.52
CA SER A 283 15.51 -4.11 3.33
C SER A 283 15.04 -4.82 2.07
N TRP A 284 14.40 -4.08 1.17
CA TRP A 284 14.08 -4.57 -0.18
C TRP A 284 15.32 -4.48 -1.08
N LYS A 285 15.67 -5.59 -1.74
CA LYS A 285 16.80 -5.71 -2.67
C LYS A 285 16.43 -6.51 -3.92
N GLU A 286 16.70 -5.93 -5.09
CA GLU A 286 16.33 -6.53 -6.37
C GLU A 286 17.08 -7.84 -6.59
N GLY A 287 16.38 -8.89 -7.01
CA GLY A 287 16.95 -10.23 -7.22
C GLY A 287 17.14 -11.05 -5.95
N GLU A 288 17.13 -10.42 -4.76
CA GLU A 288 17.13 -11.13 -3.48
C GLU A 288 15.71 -11.37 -2.95
N ASN A 289 14.86 -10.33 -2.91
CA ASN A 289 13.52 -10.44 -2.35
C ASN A 289 12.40 -9.84 -3.21
N TYR A 290 12.72 -9.10 -4.27
CA TYR A 290 11.73 -8.74 -5.29
C TYR A 290 12.29 -8.78 -6.70
N ILE A 291 11.38 -8.87 -7.67
CA ILE A 291 11.66 -8.85 -9.10
C ILE A 291 11.03 -7.59 -9.70
N ARG A 292 11.82 -6.90 -10.54
CA ARG A 292 11.36 -5.78 -11.35
C ARG A 292 11.09 -6.22 -12.77
N VAL A 293 9.95 -5.81 -13.30
CA VAL A 293 9.70 -5.90 -14.74
C VAL A 293 10.53 -4.82 -15.43
N LYS A 294 11.39 -5.24 -16.36
CA LYS A 294 12.36 -4.39 -17.05
C LYS A 294 12.28 -4.62 -18.55
N ASN A 295 12.28 -3.56 -19.34
CA ASN A 295 12.34 -3.66 -20.79
C ASN A 295 13.46 -2.76 -21.28
N TYR A 296 14.47 -3.35 -21.92
CA TYR A 296 15.62 -2.67 -22.48
C TYR A 296 15.68 -2.91 -23.97
N VAL A 297 16.24 -1.93 -24.68
CA VAL A 297 16.60 -2.05 -26.10
C VAL A 297 18.09 -1.74 -26.20
N THR A 298 18.82 -2.47 -27.04
CA THR A 298 20.25 -2.26 -27.28
C THR A 298 20.56 -1.93 -28.74
N HIS A 299 21.76 -1.43 -29.01
CA HIS A 299 22.29 -1.29 -30.35
C HIS A 299 23.82 -1.35 -30.30
N TYR A 300 24.44 -2.15 -31.18
CA TYR A 300 25.89 -2.24 -31.32
C TYR A 300 26.42 -1.30 -32.40
N GLU A 301 27.39 -0.48 -32.02
CA GLU A 301 28.12 0.40 -32.92
C GLU A 301 29.59 -0.04 -33.01
N PRO A 302 29.97 -0.85 -34.03
CA PRO A 302 31.30 -1.43 -34.15
C PRO A 302 32.40 -0.40 -34.44
N SER A 303 32.03 0.76 -35.00
CA SER A 303 32.99 1.75 -35.50
C SER A 303 33.49 2.75 -34.45
N ILE A 304 32.86 2.77 -33.27
CA ILE A 304 33.20 3.71 -32.18
C ILE A 304 34.25 3.10 -31.25
N THR A 305 35.31 3.85 -31.00
CA THR A 305 36.25 3.60 -29.89
C THR A 305 35.80 4.29 -28.62
N TRP A 306 35.75 3.56 -27.50
CA TRP A 306 35.40 4.13 -26.19
C TRP A 306 36.56 4.98 -25.63
N ASP A 307 36.28 6.25 -25.30
CA ASP A 307 37.22 7.17 -24.63
C ASP A 307 36.70 7.54 -23.22
N VAL A 308 37.52 7.28 -22.21
CA VAL A 308 37.19 7.29 -20.78
C VAL A 308 37.08 8.72 -20.19
N ASN A 309 37.32 9.77 -20.97
CA ASN A 309 37.57 11.13 -20.47
C ASN A 309 36.34 12.05 -20.23
N ASN A 310 35.09 11.56 -20.31
CA ASN A 310 33.89 12.43 -20.38
C ASN A 310 32.93 12.36 -19.16
N GLY A 311 33.44 12.55 -17.94
CA GLY A 311 32.58 12.86 -16.77
C GLY A 311 31.45 11.86 -16.48
N MET A 312 31.68 10.58 -16.75
CA MET A 312 30.65 9.53 -16.70
C MET A 312 30.60 8.83 -15.34
N VAL A 313 29.45 8.26 -15.01
CA VAL A 313 29.26 7.46 -13.79
C VAL A 313 29.42 5.99 -14.14
N ASN A 314 30.44 5.33 -13.59
CA ASN A 314 30.68 3.89 -13.75
C ASN A 314 29.54 3.10 -13.09
N MET A 315 29.03 2.10 -13.80
CA MET A 315 27.91 1.26 -13.35
C MET A 315 28.35 -0.11 -12.83
N THR A 316 29.63 -0.46 -12.95
CA THR A 316 30.14 -1.78 -12.56
C THR A 316 29.92 -2.06 -11.06
N ASP A 317 29.88 -1.02 -10.22
CA ASP A 317 29.67 -1.12 -8.77
C ASP A 317 28.31 -0.54 -8.31
N ALA A 318 27.39 -0.25 -9.24
CA ALA A 318 26.10 0.34 -8.89
C ALA A 318 25.12 -0.73 -8.38
N ASP A 319 24.27 -0.34 -7.42
CA ASP A 319 23.18 -1.20 -6.94
C ASP A 319 22.24 -1.57 -8.12
N PRO A 320 21.72 -2.82 -8.19
CA PRO A 320 20.85 -3.28 -9.28
C PRO A 320 19.60 -2.42 -9.51
N GLU A 321 19.16 -1.73 -8.47
CA GLU A 321 18.05 -0.81 -8.50
C GLU A 321 18.30 0.42 -9.36
N TYR A 322 19.55 0.88 -9.38
CA TYR A 322 19.97 2.08 -10.09
C TYR A 322 19.98 1.81 -11.60
N GLU A 323 19.29 2.65 -12.36
CA GLU A 323 19.32 2.60 -13.83
C GLU A 323 19.72 3.95 -14.41
N CYS A 324 20.30 3.93 -15.60
CA CYS A 324 20.56 5.17 -16.32
C CYS A 324 19.24 5.79 -16.78
N ASN A 325 18.99 7.05 -16.41
CA ASN A 325 17.85 7.82 -16.91
C ASN A 325 17.94 8.13 -18.42
N THR A 326 19.12 7.96 -19.02
CA THR A 326 19.37 8.23 -20.44
C THR A 326 19.80 6.94 -21.16
N VAL A 327 21.08 6.79 -21.45
CA VAL A 327 21.63 5.64 -22.17
C VAL A 327 22.74 5.05 -21.33
N ARG A 328 22.84 3.72 -21.33
CA ARG A 328 23.95 2.95 -20.78
C ARG A 328 24.83 2.50 -21.92
N ALA A 329 26.14 2.69 -21.82
CA ALA A 329 27.10 2.15 -22.78
C ALA A 329 27.84 0.97 -22.15
N TYR A 330 28.08 -0.07 -22.95
CA TYR A 330 28.88 -1.23 -22.63
C TYR A 330 30.08 -1.32 -23.56
N TRP A 331 31.25 -1.62 -23.01
CA TRP A 331 32.49 -1.79 -23.77
C TRP A 331 33.37 -2.88 -23.16
N ASP A 332 34.24 -3.47 -23.97
CA ASP A 332 35.30 -4.36 -23.49
C ASP A 332 36.55 -3.54 -23.13
N PRO A 333 37.00 -3.51 -21.86
CA PRO A 333 38.23 -2.82 -21.48
C PRO A 333 39.48 -3.31 -22.22
N LYS A 334 39.46 -4.56 -22.72
CA LYS A 334 40.58 -5.16 -23.48
C LYS A 334 40.51 -4.86 -24.97
N ASN A 335 39.34 -4.48 -25.48
CA ASN A 335 39.13 -4.13 -26.87
C ASN A 335 38.24 -2.87 -26.97
N PRO A 336 38.84 -1.66 -27.04
CA PRO A 336 38.09 -0.42 -26.96
C PRO A 336 37.25 -0.12 -28.22
N THR A 337 37.39 -0.91 -29.31
CA THR A 337 36.56 -0.77 -30.52
C THR A 337 35.26 -1.54 -30.38
N GLY A 338 34.14 -0.87 -30.61
CA GLY A 338 32.80 -1.45 -30.57
C GLY A 338 32.12 -1.20 -29.22
N VAL A 339 31.01 -0.46 -29.26
CA VAL A 339 30.23 -0.10 -28.06
C VAL A 339 28.80 -0.61 -28.22
N VAL A 340 28.25 -1.22 -27.18
CA VAL A 340 26.82 -1.56 -27.12
C VAL A 340 26.11 -0.50 -26.30
N TYR A 341 25.20 0.24 -26.91
CA TYR A 341 24.34 1.19 -26.21
C TYR A 341 23.04 0.50 -25.81
N SER A 342 22.54 0.78 -24.61
CA SER A 342 21.32 0.24 -24.03
C SER A 342 20.46 1.35 -23.43
N MET A 343 19.14 1.23 -23.52
CA MET A 343 18.21 2.18 -22.91
C MET A 343 17.01 1.46 -22.30
N ALA A 344 16.65 1.85 -21.09
CA ALA A 344 15.43 1.41 -20.43
C ALA A 344 14.20 2.03 -21.11
N CYS A 345 13.20 1.20 -21.40
CA CYS A 345 11.97 1.60 -22.10
C CYS A 345 10.73 1.34 -21.22
N PRO A 346 10.56 2.02 -20.08
CA PRO A 346 9.42 1.79 -19.18
C PRO A 346 8.08 2.13 -19.85
N TYR A 347 8.07 3.09 -20.78
CA TYR A 347 6.86 3.53 -21.48
C TYR A 347 6.34 2.55 -22.55
N THR A 348 6.89 1.33 -22.67
CA THR A 348 6.29 0.27 -23.50
C THR A 348 5.01 -0.30 -22.90
N PHE A 349 4.74 0.00 -21.63
CA PHE A 349 3.51 -0.39 -20.94
C PHE A 349 2.40 0.69 -21.04
N GLU A 350 2.65 1.82 -21.70
CA GLU A 350 1.70 2.91 -21.89
C GLU A 350 1.18 3.00 -23.34
N HIS A 351 -0.09 3.37 -23.50
CA HIS A 351 -0.68 3.56 -24.83
C HIS A 351 -0.10 4.82 -25.46
N ASN A 352 0.34 4.75 -26.71
CA ASN A 352 0.67 5.96 -27.44
C ASN A 352 0.34 5.81 -28.93
N SER A 353 -0.85 6.31 -29.31
CA SER A 353 -1.37 6.34 -30.68
C SER A 353 -0.52 7.15 -31.68
N SER A 354 0.40 8.00 -31.19
CA SER A 354 1.34 8.71 -32.05
C SER A 354 2.59 7.88 -32.41
N LYS A 355 2.86 6.76 -31.71
CA LYS A 355 4.03 5.90 -31.94
C LYS A 355 3.85 4.90 -33.09
N GLU A 356 2.63 4.41 -33.34
CA GLU A 356 2.36 3.41 -34.40
C GLU A 356 2.73 3.90 -35.81
N ARG A 357 2.67 5.21 -36.05
CA ARG A 357 3.07 5.82 -37.33
C ARG A 357 4.59 5.87 -37.56
N PHE A 358 5.39 5.74 -36.52
CA PHE A 358 6.86 5.87 -36.58
C PHE A 358 7.60 4.55 -36.60
N CYS A 359 6.90 3.42 -36.44
CA CYS A 359 7.51 2.10 -36.47
C CYS A 359 7.59 1.61 -37.91
N PRO A 360 8.77 1.62 -38.54
CA PRO A 360 8.93 0.95 -39.82
C PRO A 360 8.63 -0.54 -39.61
N THR A 361 8.42 -1.27 -40.70
CA THR A 361 8.59 -2.72 -40.77
C THR A 361 10.06 -3.08 -40.46
N ALA A 362 10.53 -2.80 -39.25
CA ALA A 362 11.88 -3.06 -38.80
C ALA A 362 12.04 -4.57 -38.66
N ASN A 363 13.09 -5.09 -39.30
CA ASN A 363 13.41 -6.50 -39.41
C ASN A 363 13.28 -7.25 -38.08
N ARG A 364 12.68 -8.45 -38.15
CA ARG A 364 12.64 -9.46 -37.09
C ARG A 364 14.04 -10.03 -36.73
N ASP A 365 15.09 -9.61 -37.43
CA ASP A 365 16.47 -10.11 -37.30
C ASP A 365 17.32 -9.32 -36.28
N TYR A 366 16.68 -8.62 -35.34
CA TYR A 366 17.39 -7.94 -34.27
C TYR A 366 17.96 -8.97 -33.29
N VAL A 367 19.27 -9.17 -33.31
CA VAL A 367 20.02 -9.98 -32.34
C VAL A 367 20.70 -9.03 -31.36
N SER A 368 20.33 -9.12 -30.07
CA SER A 368 21.02 -8.36 -29.02
C SER A 368 22.46 -8.89 -28.88
N PRO A 369 23.48 -8.02 -28.98
CA PRO A 369 24.86 -8.41 -28.76
C PRO A 369 25.06 -8.93 -27.33
N ALA A 370 25.89 -9.95 -27.14
CA ALA A 370 26.29 -10.38 -25.79
C ALA A 370 27.15 -9.28 -25.13
N HIS A 371 26.71 -8.81 -23.97
CA HIS A 371 27.35 -7.69 -23.27
C HIS A 371 27.30 -7.81 -21.73
N ASN A 372 26.76 -8.92 -21.22
CA ASN A 372 26.71 -9.27 -19.80
C ASN A 372 28.09 -9.39 -19.11
N HIS A 373 29.18 -9.46 -19.89
CA HIS A 373 30.56 -9.51 -19.39
C HIS A 373 31.35 -8.20 -19.59
N MET A 374 30.72 -7.18 -20.17
CA MET A 374 31.36 -5.90 -20.52
C MET A 374 31.26 -4.89 -19.36
N SER A 375 32.21 -3.96 -19.28
CA SER A 375 32.11 -2.82 -18.37
C SER A 375 31.02 -1.86 -18.85
N SER A 376 30.39 -1.12 -17.94
CA SER A 376 29.29 -0.22 -18.29
C SER A 376 29.30 1.12 -17.54
N ALA A 377 28.71 2.13 -18.17
CA ALA A 377 28.59 3.48 -17.62
C ALA A 377 27.36 4.22 -18.18
N CYS A 378 26.81 5.15 -17.41
CA CYS A 378 25.75 6.03 -17.88
C CYS A 378 26.31 7.18 -18.73
N ILE A 379 25.72 7.39 -19.90
CA ILE A 379 26.05 8.49 -20.81
C ILE A 379 24.88 9.48 -20.91
N GLY A 380 25.16 10.78 -20.82
CA GLY A 380 24.13 11.83 -20.78
C GLY A 380 23.44 12.12 -22.13
N ASN A 381 23.93 11.55 -23.23
CA ASN A 381 23.42 11.83 -24.56
C ASN A 381 22.17 11.01 -24.88
N LYS A 382 21.17 11.67 -25.49
CA LYS A 382 19.99 11.00 -26.06
C LYS A 382 20.37 10.33 -27.37
N ASP A 383 20.06 9.05 -27.53
CA ASP A 383 20.25 8.30 -28.77
C ASP A 383 18.91 8.16 -29.53
N ASN A 384 18.83 8.77 -30.71
CA ASN A 384 17.62 8.76 -31.55
C ASN A 384 17.24 7.36 -32.05
N LYS A 385 18.21 6.43 -32.19
CA LYS A 385 17.97 5.05 -32.62
C LYS A 385 17.37 4.22 -31.50
N LEU A 386 17.93 4.30 -30.29
CA LEU A 386 17.34 3.63 -29.12
C LEU A 386 15.94 4.15 -28.81
N GLN A 387 15.67 5.46 -28.99
CA GLN A 387 14.32 6.01 -28.81
C GLN A 387 13.30 5.44 -29.79
N LYS A 388 13.70 5.22 -31.04
CA LYS A 388 12.85 4.54 -32.03
C LYS A 388 12.61 3.08 -31.65
N LEU A 389 13.64 2.35 -31.20
CA LEU A 389 13.51 0.97 -30.75
C LEU A 389 12.56 0.86 -29.53
N CYS A 390 12.72 1.73 -28.53
CA CYS A 390 11.79 1.81 -27.39
C CYS A 390 10.36 2.14 -27.82
N ALA A 391 10.17 3.04 -28.80
CA ALA A 391 8.84 3.42 -29.27
C ALA A 391 8.10 2.25 -29.94
N CYS A 392 8.84 1.32 -30.54
CA CYS A 392 8.26 0.20 -31.27
C CYS A 392 8.06 -1.06 -30.43
N GLY A 393 8.78 -1.23 -29.32
CA GLY A 393 8.61 -2.41 -28.46
C GLY A 393 9.00 -3.75 -29.10
N LEU A 394 9.55 -3.75 -30.32
CA LEU A 394 9.85 -4.95 -31.13
C LEU A 394 11.27 -5.52 -30.91
N SER A 395 12.11 -4.90 -30.09
CA SER A 395 13.56 -5.19 -29.99
C SER A 395 14.04 -5.29 -28.54
N SER A 396 13.50 -6.24 -27.77
CA SER A 396 13.96 -6.44 -26.39
C SER A 396 15.37 -6.97 -26.38
N ASP A 397 16.19 -6.41 -25.51
CA ASP A 397 17.43 -7.02 -25.11
C ASP A 397 17.18 -8.28 -24.27
N ILE A 398 17.85 -9.38 -24.58
CA ILE A 398 17.72 -10.66 -23.87
C ILE A 398 18.52 -10.71 -22.56
N TRP A 399 19.48 -9.79 -22.36
CA TRP A 399 20.37 -9.80 -21.19
C TRP A 399 19.85 -8.90 -20.06
N ASP A 400 19.46 -7.66 -20.36
CA ASP A 400 18.98 -6.72 -19.34
C ASP A 400 17.45 -6.73 -19.13
N SER A 401 16.67 -7.26 -20.08
CA SER A 401 15.20 -7.25 -19.96
C SER A 401 14.68 -8.40 -19.11
N VAL A 402 13.71 -8.07 -18.27
CA VAL A 402 12.89 -9.00 -17.49
C VAL A 402 11.44 -8.67 -17.79
N ASN A 403 10.95 -9.08 -18.95
CA ASN A 403 9.62 -8.74 -19.47
C ASN A 403 8.92 -9.95 -20.09
N LYS A 404 9.38 -11.16 -19.79
CA LYS A 404 8.75 -12.40 -20.26
C LYS A 404 8.17 -13.15 -19.07
N LEU A 405 7.03 -13.81 -19.27
CA LEU A 405 6.37 -14.63 -18.26
C LEU A 405 6.16 -16.04 -18.80
N SER A 406 6.57 -17.05 -18.02
CA SER A 406 6.37 -18.46 -18.36
C SER A 406 4.91 -18.89 -18.16
N LEU A 407 4.31 -19.46 -19.20
CA LEU A 407 2.96 -20.07 -19.15
C LEU A 407 3.01 -21.58 -18.82
N ARG A 408 4.21 -22.17 -18.72
CA ARG A 408 4.35 -23.60 -18.45
C ARG A 408 3.81 -24.02 -17.07
N PRO A 409 3.14 -25.18 -17.00
CA PRO A 409 2.68 -25.72 -15.73
C PRO A 409 3.80 -26.36 -14.92
N PHE A 410 3.84 -26.03 -13.64
CA PHE A 410 4.63 -26.73 -12.64
C PHE A 410 3.72 -27.68 -11.88
N VAL A 411 3.92 -28.98 -12.07
CA VAL A 411 3.08 -30.04 -11.50
C VAL A 411 3.91 -31.03 -10.68
N THR A 412 3.36 -31.49 -9.56
CA THR A 412 3.89 -32.61 -8.78
C THR A 412 3.42 -33.95 -9.34
N ASP A 413 4.08 -35.03 -8.95
CA ASP A 413 3.65 -36.38 -9.30
C ASP A 413 2.58 -36.88 -8.30
N SER A 414 1.31 -36.70 -8.67
CA SER A 414 0.18 -37.14 -7.85
C SER A 414 0.18 -38.66 -7.63
N THR A 415 0.72 -39.45 -8.57
CA THR A 415 0.84 -40.91 -8.43
C THR A 415 1.83 -41.35 -7.35
N LYS A 416 2.78 -40.47 -7.01
CA LYS A 416 3.72 -40.65 -5.90
C LYS A 416 3.26 -39.93 -4.62
N ASN A 417 1.99 -39.53 -4.54
CA ASN A 417 1.44 -38.75 -3.45
C ASN A 417 2.22 -37.46 -3.15
N GLN A 418 2.79 -36.83 -4.18
CA GLN A 418 3.53 -35.59 -4.01
C GLN A 418 2.61 -34.38 -4.07
N VAL A 419 2.78 -33.48 -3.10
CA VAL A 419 1.97 -32.27 -2.94
C VAL A 419 2.85 -31.03 -2.89
N ILE A 420 2.26 -29.88 -3.22
CA ILE A 420 2.94 -28.58 -3.10
C ILE A 420 2.89 -28.12 -1.64
N VAL A 421 4.06 -27.77 -1.11
CA VAL A 421 4.27 -27.24 0.25
C VAL A 421 4.94 -25.86 0.23
N GLY A 422 5.22 -25.33 -0.96
CA GLY A 422 5.81 -24.01 -1.12
C GLY A 422 5.81 -23.50 -2.55
N VAL A 423 5.82 -22.19 -2.72
CA VAL A 423 5.87 -21.51 -4.02
C VAL A 423 6.76 -20.28 -3.95
N ARG A 424 7.37 -19.90 -5.07
CA ARG A 424 8.10 -18.62 -5.21
C ARG A 424 8.16 -18.16 -6.67
N PHE A 425 8.45 -16.88 -6.89
CA PHE A 425 8.81 -16.36 -8.20
C PHE A 425 10.32 -16.36 -8.39
N VAL A 426 10.77 -16.65 -9.61
CA VAL A 426 12.18 -16.59 -10.00
C VAL A 426 12.34 -15.97 -11.38
N VAL A 427 13.51 -15.44 -11.67
CA VAL A 427 13.89 -14.98 -13.01
C VAL A 427 15.00 -15.89 -13.56
N LYS A 428 14.82 -16.41 -14.76
CA LYS A 428 15.85 -17.14 -15.50
C LYS A 428 15.83 -16.71 -16.96
N ASN A 429 16.98 -16.29 -17.48
CA ASN A 429 17.13 -15.80 -18.87
C ASN A 429 16.09 -14.71 -19.24
N GLY A 430 15.82 -13.77 -18.32
CA GLY A 430 14.83 -12.70 -18.52
C GLY A 430 13.35 -13.15 -18.45
N ILE A 431 13.10 -14.43 -18.14
CA ILE A 431 11.75 -15.00 -17.99
C ILE A 431 11.41 -15.12 -16.51
N ILE A 432 10.30 -14.49 -16.11
CA ILE A 432 9.67 -14.64 -14.81
C ILE A 432 8.90 -15.97 -14.81
N ALA A 433 9.18 -16.82 -13.84
CA ALA A 433 8.56 -18.13 -13.70
C ALA A 433 8.18 -18.41 -12.23
N LEU A 434 7.27 -19.36 -12.06
CA LEU A 434 6.91 -19.92 -10.76
C LEU A 434 7.78 -21.16 -10.49
N GLU A 435 8.24 -21.31 -9.25
CA GLU A 435 8.83 -22.56 -8.77
C GLU A 435 7.98 -23.13 -7.64
N ILE A 436 7.96 -24.47 -7.54
CA ILE A 436 7.23 -25.19 -6.50
C ILE A 436 8.21 -25.96 -5.61
N LYS A 437 7.93 -25.95 -4.32
CA LYS A 437 8.52 -26.85 -3.34
C LYS A 437 7.52 -27.99 -3.12
N GLN A 438 7.98 -29.22 -3.26
CA GLN A 438 7.14 -30.40 -3.17
C GLN A 438 7.61 -31.35 -2.07
N GLY A 439 6.69 -32.15 -1.55
CA GLY A 439 6.97 -33.23 -0.59
C GLY A 439 5.97 -34.36 -0.73
N THR A 440 6.32 -35.54 -0.23
CA THR A 440 5.48 -36.75 -0.29
C THR A 440 4.58 -36.83 0.92
N MET A 441 3.29 -37.04 0.69
CA MET A 441 2.31 -37.24 1.76
C MET A 441 2.29 -38.71 2.22
N VAL A 442 2.43 -38.91 3.53
CA VAL A 442 2.39 -40.19 4.22
C VAL A 442 1.45 -40.06 5.42
N ASN A 443 0.41 -40.89 5.51
CA ASN A 443 -0.55 -40.88 6.61
C ASN A 443 -1.21 -39.52 6.90
N GLY A 444 -1.39 -38.68 5.86
CA GLY A 444 -2.02 -37.37 5.98
C GLY A 444 -1.08 -36.23 6.43
N ALA A 445 0.22 -36.52 6.63
CA ALA A 445 1.28 -35.54 6.88
C ALA A 445 2.31 -35.56 5.74
N VAL A 446 3.09 -34.50 5.57
CA VAL A 446 4.18 -34.49 4.59
C VAL A 446 5.46 -34.98 5.25
N ASP A 447 6.14 -35.94 4.64
CA ASP A 447 7.45 -36.40 5.08
C ASP A 447 8.51 -35.33 4.78
N GLN A 448 9.05 -34.71 5.83
CA GLN A 448 10.04 -33.64 5.74
C GLN A 448 11.32 -34.06 5.00
N SER A 449 11.69 -35.34 5.03
CA SER A 449 12.89 -35.86 4.33
C SER A 449 12.73 -35.86 2.81
N THR A 450 11.49 -35.82 2.32
CA THR A 450 11.17 -35.86 0.88
C THR A 450 10.97 -34.47 0.28
N VAL A 451 11.17 -33.40 1.08
CA VAL A 451 10.87 -32.04 0.67
C VAL A 451 12.03 -31.43 -0.12
N PHE A 452 11.78 -31.03 -1.37
CA PHE A 452 12.78 -30.33 -2.19
C PHE A 452 12.13 -29.36 -3.19
N TRP A 453 12.93 -28.42 -3.70
CA TRP A 453 12.51 -27.49 -4.74
C TRP A 453 12.61 -28.14 -6.12
N LYS A 454 11.52 -28.09 -6.88
CA LYS A 454 11.53 -28.50 -8.29
C LYS A 454 11.96 -27.32 -9.15
N THR A 455 13.25 -27.30 -9.47
CA THR A 455 13.96 -26.20 -10.14
C THR A 455 14.50 -26.57 -11.54
N SER A 456 14.15 -27.73 -12.08
CA SER A 456 14.60 -28.16 -13.42
C SER A 456 13.84 -27.39 -14.51
N PHE A 457 14.56 -26.53 -15.23
CA PHE A 457 14.05 -25.74 -16.34
C PHE A 457 14.68 -26.21 -17.64
N ASP A 458 13.90 -26.85 -18.50
CA ASP A 458 14.29 -27.05 -19.90
C ASP A 458 13.63 -25.94 -20.74
N PHE A 459 14.10 -24.69 -20.63
CA PHE A 459 13.59 -23.58 -21.46
C PHE A 459 14.03 -23.77 -22.92
N ALA A 460 13.35 -24.65 -23.66
CA ALA A 460 13.17 -24.38 -25.08
C ALA A 460 12.28 -23.13 -25.18
N ASP A 461 12.78 -22.05 -25.76
CA ASP A 461 12.04 -20.82 -26.08
C ASP A 461 10.98 -21.10 -27.16
N GLU A 462 10.08 -22.05 -26.91
CA GLU A 462 8.92 -22.24 -27.77
C GLU A 462 7.98 -21.05 -27.57
N PRO A 463 7.62 -20.31 -28.64
CA PRO A 463 6.79 -19.12 -28.54
C PRO A 463 5.43 -19.33 -27.86
N SER A 464 4.94 -20.57 -27.79
CA SER A 464 3.69 -20.94 -27.13
C SER A 464 3.77 -20.95 -25.60
N ASP A 465 4.97 -21.05 -25.03
CA ASP A 465 5.17 -21.29 -23.59
C ASP A 465 5.52 -20.03 -22.80
N VAL A 466 5.70 -18.90 -23.49
CA VAL A 466 6.13 -17.63 -22.90
C VAL A 466 5.30 -16.50 -23.48
N VAL A 467 4.81 -15.61 -22.61
CA VAL A 467 4.17 -14.36 -23.03
C VAL A 467 5.10 -13.19 -22.75
N ARG A 468 5.19 -12.27 -23.71
CA ARG A 468 5.88 -11.00 -23.53
C ARG A 468 4.94 -10.02 -22.81
N LEU A 469 5.44 -9.38 -21.76
CA LEU A 469 4.76 -8.32 -21.04
C LEU A 469 4.99 -6.99 -21.77
N ASP A 470 3.90 -6.37 -22.21
CA ASP A 470 3.89 -5.09 -22.93
C ASP A 470 2.53 -4.38 -22.74
N TYR A 471 2.27 -3.31 -23.49
CA TYR A 471 0.99 -2.60 -23.42
C TYR A 471 -0.23 -3.51 -23.63
N GLY A 472 -0.16 -4.51 -24.52
CA GLY A 472 -1.23 -5.45 -24.80
C GLY A 472 -1.35 -6.55 -23.74
N MET A 473 -0.23 -6.93 -23.11
CA MET A 473 -0.12 -7.96 -22.09
C MET A 473 0.43 -7.40 -20.77
N LYS A 474 -0.37 -6.62 -20.04
CA LYS A 474 0.04 -5.99 -18.76
C LYS A 474 -0.89 -6.19 -17.57
N ALA A 475 -2.08 -6.74 -17.80
CA ALA A 475 -3.08 -6.90 -16.74
C ALA A 475 -2.90 -8.25 -16.04
N ILE A 476 -2.81 -8.24 -14.71
CA ILE A 476 -2.69 -9.43 -13.88
C ILE A 476 -3.83 -9.45 -12.87
N ASN A 477 -4.64 -10.51 -12.90
CA ASN A 477 -5.75 -10.70 -11.97
C ASN A 477 -5.23 -11.03 -10.56
N LEU A 478 -5.86 -10.43 -9.55
CA LEU A 478 -5.53 -10.65 -8.13
C LEU A 478 -6.64 -11.47 -7.50
N ASP A 479 -6.36 -12.76 -7.30
CA ASP A 479 -7.36 -13.76 -6.96
C ASP A 479 -6.92 -14.68 -5.83
N THR A 480 -7.89 -15.01 -4.97
CA THR A 480 -7.85 -16.14 -4.03
C THR A 480 -8.48 -17.34 -4.73
N ILE A 481 -7.72 -18.42 -4.85
CA ILE A 481 -8.18 -19.68 -5.42
C ILE A 481 -8.17 -20.71 -4.30
N GLU A 482 -9.34 -21.08 -3.83
CA GLU A 482 -9.55 -22.11 -2.82
C GLU A 482 -10.03 -23.38 -3.50
N LEU A 483 -9.43 -24.50 -3.12
CA LEU A 483 -9.91 -25.81 -3.52
C LEU A 483 -11.03 -26.28 -2.58
N PHE A 484 -11.83 -27.24 -3.05
CA PHE A 484 -12.87 -27.83 -2.23
C PHE A 484 -12.27 -28.58 -1.04
N GLU A 485 -13.11 -28.88 -0.04
CA GLU A 485 -12.68 -29.76 1.04
C GLU A 485 -12.11 -31.05 0.44
N ARG A 486 -10.96 -31.49 1.00
CA ARG A 486 -10.24 -32.73 0.62
C ARG A 486 -9.36 -32.62 -0.62
N ASP A 487 -9.35 -31.48 -1.30
CA ASP A 487 -8.44 -31.26 -2.41
C ASP A 487 -7.16 -30.57 -1.94
N VAL A 488 -6.05 -30.90 -2.58
CA VAL A 488 -4.73 -30.32 -2.31
C VAL A 488 -4.07 -29.84 -3.59
N VAL A 489 -3.27 -28.79 -3.47
CA VAL A 489 -2.58 -28.19 -4.61
C VAL A 489 -1.43 -29.10 -5.05
N THR A 490 -1.50 -29.53 -6.32
CA THR A 490 -0.49 -30.37 -6.97
C THR A 490 0.06 -29.73 -8.25
N GLY A 491 -0.39 -28.53 -8.60
CA GLY A 491 0.19 -27.80 -9.72
C GLY A 491 -0.17 -26.33 -9.76
N ILE A 492 0.62 -25.55 -10.48
CA ILE A 492 0.44 -24.11 -10.66
C ILE A 492 0.90 -23.71 -12.07
N LYS A 493 0.20 -22.75 -12.68
CA LYS A 493 0.63 -22.10 -13.93
C LYS A 493 0.06 -20.68 -14.05
N PHE A 494 0.65 -19.91 -14.95
CA PHE A 494 0.00 -18.73 -15.50
C PHE A 494 -0.87 -19.10 -16.71
N GLU A 495 -1.95 -18.38 -16.90
CA GLU A 495 -2.82 -18.48 -18.07
C GLU A 495 -3.19 -17.10 -18.58
N VAL A 496 -3.12 -16.90 -19.90
CA VAL A 496 -3.68 -15.72 -20.58
C VAL A 496 -5.15 -15.98 -20.90
N LEU A 497 -6.03 -15.08 -20.47
CA LEU A 497 -7.47 -15.11 -20.73
C LEU A 497 -7.81 -14.40 -22.05
N SER A 498 -9.03 -14.59 -22.55
CA SER A 498 -9.50 -13.99 -23.81
C SER A 498 -9.49 -12.46 -23.81
N ASN A 499 -9.63 -11.82 -22.64
CA ASN A 499 -9.56 -10.37 -22.45
C ASN A 499 -8.13 -9.85 -22.23
N ASN A 500 -7.10 -10.65 -22.57
CA ASN A 500 -5.69 -10.28 -22.42
C ASN A 500 -5.22 -10.09 -20.97
N HIS A 501 -5.97 -10.61 -19.99
CA HIS A 501 -5.52 -10.67 -18.60
C HIS A 501 -4.75 -11.95 -18.32
N ILE A 502 -3.72 -11.83 -17.49
CA ILE A 502 -2.95 -12.95 -16.96
C ILE A 502 -3.57 -13.34 -15.61
N THR A 503 -3.83 -14.63 -15.42
CA THR A 503 -4.28 -15.19 -14.14
C THR A 503 -3.43 -16.36 -13.72
N ILE A 504 -3.44 -16.68 -12.42
CA ILE A 504 -2.88 -17.93 -11.90
C ILE A 504 -3.96 -19.00 -11.98
N LYS A 505 -3.58 -20.20 -12.42
CA LYS A 505 -4.40 -21.43 -12.27
C LYS A 505 -3.68 -22.40 -11.36
N ILE A 506 -4.44 -23.10 -10.51
CA ILE A 506 -3.91 -24.16 -9.66
C ILE A 506 -4.51 -25.50 -10.07
N ARG A 507 -3.73 -26.57 -9.97
CA ARG A 507 -4.22 -27.93 -10.12
C ARG A 507 -4.54 -28.50 -8.75
N GLY A 508 -5.79 -28.87 -8.53
CA GLY A 508 -6.26 -29.59 -7.35
C GLY A 508 -6.23 -31.10 -7.60
N SER A 509 -5.84 -31.87 -6.59
CA SER A 509 -5.99 -33.32 -6.57
C SER A 509 -6.75 -33.73 -5.32
N THR A 510 -7.76 -34.57 -5.48
CA THR A 510 -8.59 -35.06 -4.38
C THR A 510 -7.87 -36.14 -3.57
N ILE A 511 -7.87 -35.98 -2.25
CA ILE A 511 -7.42 -37.01 -1.32
C ILE A 511 -8.47 -38.11 -1.24
N GLN A 512 -8.18 -39.27 -1.82
CA GLN A 512 -8.97 -40.49 -1.66
C GLN A 512 -8.64 -41.14 -0.31
N LYS A 513 -9.69 -41.45 0.48
CA LYS A 513 -9.56 -42.10 1.78
C LYS A 513 -9.78 -43.59 1.60
N ASP A 514 -8.68 -44.33 1.49
CA ASP A 514 -8.72 -45.78 1.71
C ASP A 514 -8.15 -46.06 3.11
N ASP A 515 -8.67 -47.04 3.84
CA ASP A 515 -8.46 -47.25 5.30
C ASP A 515 -6.99 -47.48 5.72
N ARG A 516 -6.04 -47.46 4.77
CA ARG A 516 -4.59 -47.66 5.00
C ARG A 516 -3.67 -46.73 4.21
N VAL A 517 -4.15 -45.99 3.19
CA VAL A 517 -3.31 -45.15 2.32
C VAL A 517 -4.08 -43.89 1.89
N PHE A 518 -3.45 -42.73 2.02
CA PHE A 518 -3.92 -41.49 1.41
C PHE A 518 -3.40 -41.45 -0.03
N ALA A 519 -4.25 -41.81 -1.00
CA ALA A 519 -3.92 -41.72 -2.41
C ALA A 519 -4.46 -40.42 -3.01
N LEU A 520 -3.67 -39.74 -3.83
CA LEU A 520 -4.17 -38.62 -4.63
C LEU A 520 -4.85 -39.16 -5.90
N GLY A 521 -6.02 -38.62 -6.22
CA GLY A 521 -6.74 -38.92 -7.46
C GLY A 521 -7.47 -37.70 -8.01
N HIS A 522 -8.01 -37.81 -9.22
CA HIS A 522 -8.71 -36.76 -9.98
C HIS A 522 -8.01 -35.39 -9.97
N ASP A 523 -7.25 -35.10 -11.02
CA ASP A 523 -6.54 -33.83 -11.18
C ASP A 523 -7.41 -32.85 -11.99
N GLU A 524 -7.76 -31.70 -11.41
CA GLU A 524 -8.54 -30.65 -12.07
C GLU A 524 -7.84 -29.28 -11.94
N TRP A 525 -7.92 -28.45 -12.99
CA TRP A 525 -7.39 -27.09 -12.96
C TRP A 525 -8.47 -26.10 -12.54
N HIS A 526 -8.22 -25.39 -11.45
CA HIS A 526 -9.12 -24.40 -10.86
C HIS A 526 -8.58 -22.98 -11.09
N TYR A 527 -9.51 -22.09 -11.38
CA TYR A 527 -9.33 -20.65 -11.39
C TYR A 527 -10.71 -20.01 -11.14
N PRO A 528 -10.76 -18.77 -10.65
CA PRO A 528 -12.04 -18.16 -10.29
C PRO A 528 -12.93 -18.01 -11.54
N PRO A 529 -14.19 -18.50 -11.50
CA PRO A 529 -15.12 -18.30 -12.60
C PRO A 529 -15.45 -16.81 -12.73
N ALA A 530 -15.50 -16.28 -13.96
CA ALA A 530 -15.94 -14.91 -14.22
C ALA A 530 -17.38 -14.75 -13.69
N LYS A 531 -17.59 -13.85 -12.72
CA LYS A 531 -18.88 -13.71 -12.01
C LYS A 531 -19.99 -13.03 -12.83
N SER A 532 -19.73 -12.59 -14.06
CA SER A 532 -20.71 -11.97 -14.97
C SER A 532 -20.13 -11.86 -16.39
N SER A 533 -20.99 -11.58 -17.39
CA SER A 533 -20.63 -11.37 -18.79
C SER A 533 -19.54 -10.32 -18.94
N GLU A 534 -18.35 -10.74 -19.37
CA GLU A 534 -17.23 -9.90 -19.86
C GLU A 534 -16.96 -8.61 -19.05
N ASP A 535 -16.11 -8.74 -18.02
CA ASP A 535 -15.18 -7.69 -17.52
C ASP A 535 -15.60 -6.66 -16.43
N ASP A 536 -16.36 -7.07 -15.40
CA ASP A 536 -16.68 -6.21 -14.23
C ASP A 536 -15.54 -6.02 -13.19
N ARG A 537 -14.29 -6.45 -13.47
CA ARG A 537 -13.18 -6.24 -12.53
C ARG A 537 -12.71 -4.79 -12.56
N TYR A 538 -12.27 -4.26 -11.42
CA TYR A 538 -11.74 -2.89 -11.31
C TYR A 538 -10.20 -2.89 -11.23
N ALA A 539 -9.57 -2.14 -12.12
CA ALA A 539 -8.12 -1.91 -12.09
C ALA A 539 -7.73 -1.09 -10.84
N PHE A 540 -6.72 -1.55 -10.11
CA PHE A 540 -6.01 -0.68 -9.18
C PHE A 540 -5.19 0.35 -9.98
N LYS A 541 -5.45 1.63 -9.72
CA LYS A 541 -4.68 2.73 -10.31
C LYS A 541 -3.34 2.83 -9.59
N LEU A 542 -2.26 2.43 -10.27
CA LEU A 542 -0.90 2.44 -9.74
C LEU A 542 -0.06 3.63 -10.23
N GLU A 543 -0.56 4.43 -11.18
CA GLU A 543 0.18 5.51 -11.87
C GLU A 543 0.72 6.60 -10.92
N ASP A 544 0.07 6.79 -9.77
CA ASP A 544 0.47 7.78 -8.76
C ASP A 544 1.45 7.23 -7.70
N PHE A 545 1.82 5.94 -7.78
CA PHE A 545 2.68 5.31 -6.80
C PHE A 545 4.16 5.49 -7.16
N LYS A 546 4.97 5.70 -6.13
CA LYS A 546 6.44 5.73 -6.22
C LYS A 546 6.99 4.32 -6.36
N ASN A 547 8.31 4.24 -6.57
CA ASN A 547 9.04 2.98 -6.42
C ASN A 547 8.73 2.36 -5.03
N PRO A 548 8.19 1.13 -4.96
CA PRO A 548 7.79 0.48 -3.70
C PRO A 548 8.90 0.40 -2.65
N THR A 549 10.16 0.35 -3.05
CA THR A 549 11.30 0.21 -2.14
C THR A 549 11.75 1.52 -1.48
N GLU A 550 11.20 2.67 -1.90
CA GLU A 550 11.50 3.97 -1.28
C GLU A 550 10.74 4.21 0.04
N SER A 551 9.69 3.42 0.30
CA SER A 551 8.89 3.60 1.51
C SER A 551 9.46 2.82 2.67
N SER A 552 9.60 3.48 3.83
CA SER A 552 9.96 2.83 5.10
C SER A 552 8.74 2.39 5.92
N LEU A 553 7.52 2.55 5.40
CA LEU A 553 6.29 2.14 6.06
C LEU A 553 6.00 0.66 5.77
N LYS A 554 5.27 -0.01 6.67
CA LYS A 554 4.80 -1.37 6.44
C LYS A 554 3.70 -1.39 5.38
N ASN A 555 3.72 -2.35 4.47
CA ASN A 555 2.71 -2.52 3.45
C ASN A 555 1.42 -3.15 4.01
N ASN A 556 0.28 -2.72 3.47
CA ASN A 556 -1.04 -3.31 3.70
C ASN A 556 -1.59 -3.92 2.42
N GLU A 557 -2.36 -5.00 2.56
CA GLU A 557 -3.09 -5.62 1.45
C GLU A 557 -4.17 -4.66 0.93
N LEU A 558 -4.17 -4.39 -0.38
CA LEU A 558 -5.16 -3.51 -1.02
C LEU A 558 -6.27 -4.29 -1.76
N SER A 559 -5.96 -5.50 -2.23
CA SER A 559 -6.79 -6.23 -3.20
C SER A 559 -7.95 -7.00 -2.60
N ARG A 560 -9.04 -7.12 -3.38
CA ARG A 560 -10.15 -8.04 -3.12
C ARG A 560 -10.23 -9.09 -4.23
N SER A 561 -10.16 -10.35 -3.82
CA SER A 561 -10.25 -11.52 -4.72
C SER A 561 -11.49 -11.46 -5.62
N GLY A 562 -11.31 -11.77 -6.91
CA GLY A 562 -12.39 -11.80 -7.90
C GLY A 562 -12.94 -10.43 -8.30
N GLN A 563 -12.50 -9.34 -7.67
CA GLN A 563 -12.97 -7.97 -7.98
C GLN A 563 -11.88 -7.11 -8.61
N ASN A 564 -10.61 -7.41 -8.35
CA ASN A 564 -9.51 -6.55 -8.75
C ASN A 564 -8.51 -7.22 -9.69
N TYR A 565 -7.80 -6.36 -10.42
CA TYR A 565 -6.60 -6.69 -11.14
C TYR A 565 -5.64 -5.48 -11.07
N VAL A 566 -4.38 -5.72 -11.37
CA VAL A 566 -3.36 -4.68 -11.51
C VAL A 566 -2.89 -4.61 -12.95
N ARG A 567 -2.46 -3.43 -13.37
CA ARG A 567 -1.79 -3.24 -14.65
C ARG A 567 -0.35 -2.84 -14.38
N LEU A 568 0.59 -3.49 -15.07
CA LEU A 568 1.95 -2.98 -15.15
C LEU A 568 1.91 -1.58 -15.74
N THR A 569 2.43 -0.61 -15.00
CA THR A 569 2.46 0.79 -15.37
C THR A 569 3.78 1.41 -14.97
N VAL A 570 4.11 2.55 -15.56
CA VAL A 570 5.27 3.33 -15.14
C VAL A 570 4.92 4.06 -13.85
N GLY A 571 5.74 3.87 -12.82
CA GLY A 571 5.63 4.60 -11.57
C GLY A 571 6.24 6.01 -11.66
N VAL A 572 6.11 6.76 -10.57
CA VAL A 572 6.76 8.08 -10.46
C VAL A 572 8.29 7.93 -10.46
N TYR A 573 8.99 8.88 -11.08
CA TYR A 573 10.46 8.89 -11.14
C TYR A 573 11.11 8.78 -9.75
N SER A 574 11.99 7.80 -9.61
CA SER A 574 12.82 7.61 -8.42
C SER A 574 14.06 8.49 -8.51
N ARG A 575 14.26 9.38 -7.53
CA ARG A 575 15.55 10.06 -7.38
C ARG A 575 16.61 9.20 -6.73
N LEU A 576 16.19 8.32 -5.82
CA LEU A 576 17.08 7.43 -5.10
C LEU A 576 17.76 6.46 -6.07
N PHE A 577 16.99 5.93 -7.02
CA PHE A 577 17.43 4.94 -7.99
C PHE A 577 17.57 5.49 -9.43
N ASN A 578 17.35 6.79 -9.62
CA ASN A 578 17.53 7.54 -10.87
C ASN A 578 16.77 6.96 -12.09
N ASN A 579 15.57 6.43 -11.89
CA ASN A 579 14.84 5.72 -12.94
C ASN A 579 13.32 5.84 -12.86
N PHE A 580 12.65 5.42 -13.93
CA PHE A 580 11.19 5.22 -13.98
C PHE A 580 10.92 3.72 -13.90
N ALA A 581 10.61 3.20 -12.72
CA ALA A 581 10.38 1.78 -12.54
C ALA A 581 8.99 1.35 -13.03
N VAL A 582 8.88 0.15 -13.60
CA VAL A 582 7.59 -0.48 -13.91
C VAL A 582 7.06 -1.14 -12.65
N ILE A 583 5.84 -0.78 -12.25
CA ILE A 583 5.19 -1.23 -11.02
C ILE A 583 3.89 -1.99 -11.33
N PRO A 584 3.45 -2.93 -10.46
CA PRO A 584 4.05 -3.29 -9.18
C PRO A 584 5.30 -4.17 -9.34
N PHE A 585 6.14 -4.21 -8.30
CA PHE A 585 7.21 -5.19 -8.19
C PHE A 585 6.63 -6.54 -7.73
N ILE A 586 7.29 -7.63 -8.10
CA ILE A 586 6.85 -8.99 -7.74
C ILE A 586 7.67 -9.44 -6.53
N ASP A 587 7.02 -9.74 -5.40
CA ASP A 587 7.71 -10.33 -4.24
C ASP A 587 8.21 -11.73 -4.62
N SER A 588 9.52 -11.94 -4.54
CA SER A 588 10.16 -13.19 -5.00
C SER A 588 10.47 -14.16 -3.86
N ARG A 589 10.14 -13.78 -2.62
CA ARG A 589 10.39 -14.63 -1.46
C ARG A 589 9.51 -15.86 -1.48
N ALA A 590 10.03 -16.95 -0.93
CA ALA A 590 9.30 -18.19 -0.85
C ALA A 590 8.17 -18.10 0.19
N VAL A 591 6.99 -18.58 -0.18
CA VAL A 591 5.90 -18.88 0.76
C VAL A 591 5.93 -20.38 0.97
N VAL A 592 6.25 -20.82 2.19
CA VAL A 592 6.41 -22.24 2.55
C VAL A 592 5.67 -22.53 3.86
N SER A 593 5.06 -23.71 3.96
CA SER A 593 4.49 -24.18 5.24
C SER A 593 5.58 -24.71 6.17
N SER A 594 5.42 -24.45 7.48
CA SER A 594 6.34 -24.90 8.53
C SER A 594 5.58 -25.36 9.80
N PRO A 595 5.49 -26.67 10.08
CA PRO A 595 6.09 -27.79 9.33
C PRO A 595 5.48 -27.95 7.92
N PRO A 596 6.14 -28.69 7.01
CA PRO A 596 5.62 -28.90 5.66
C PRO A 596 4.20 -29.48 5.69
N ALA A 597 3.27 -28.76 5.07
CA ALA A 597 1.86 -29.10 4.96
C ALA A 597 1.37 -28.81 3.53
N PRO A 598 0.45 -29.64 2.99
CA PRO A 598 -0.10 -29.42 1.65
C PRO A 598 -0.88 -28.10 1.60
N PHE A 599 -0.72 -27.35 0.52
CA PHE A 599 -1.56 -26.18 0.28
C PHE A 599 -2.97 -26.58 -0.14
N GLY A 600 -3.99 -25.91 0.39
CA GLY A 600 -5.40 -26.06 -0.01
C GLY A 600 -5.88 -25.00 -1.00
N GLY A 601 -4.99 -24.09 -1.40
CA GLY A 601 -5.29 -22.97 -2.29
C GLY A 601 -4.09 -22.05 -2.44
N LEU A 602 -4.25 -21.00 -3.24
CA LEU A 602 -3.26 -19.94 -3.41
C LEU A 602 -3.93 -18.57 -3.48
N VAL A 603 -3.19 -17.54 -3.07
CA VAL A 603 -3.68 -16.16 -3.04
C VAL A 603 -2.69 -15.26 -3.76
N ALA A 604 -3.15 -14.56 -4.78
CA ALA A 604 -2.41 -13.47 -5.43
C ALA A 604 -2.97 -12.13 -4.95
N ILE A 605 -2.14 -11.35 -4.26
CA ILE A 605 -2.51 -10.08 -3.66
C ILE A 605 -1.49 -9.00 -3.98
N VAL A 606 -1.93 -7.74 -3.91
CA VAL A 606 -1.04 -6.58 -4.00
C VAL A 606 -0.98 -5.87 -2.67
N TYR A 607 0.25 -5.58 -2.27
CA TYR A 607 0.59 -4.83 -1.07
C TYR A 607 0.98 -3.41 -1.46
N SER A 608 0.60 -2.44 -0.62
CA SER A 608 1.12 -1.09 -0.68
C SER A 608 1.21 -0.53 0.72
N CYS A 609 2.24 0.26 0.99
CA CYS A 609 2.28 1.12 2.15
C CYS A 609 0.96 1.88 2.26
N PRO A 610 0.39 2.06 3.47
CA PRO A 610 -0.52 3.14 3.72
C PRO A 610 0.30 4.44 3.63
N SER A 611 0.76 4.80 2.44
CA SER A 611 0.46 6.15 2.01
C SER A 611 -1.04 6.24 2.22
N LYS A 612 -1.48 7.01 3.22
CA LYS A 612 -2.85 7.52 3.26
C LYS A 612 -3.23 7.71 1.79
N PRO A 613 -4.31 7.10 1.27
CA PRO A 613 -4.72 7.33 -0.11
C PRO A 613 -4.55 8.83 -0.28
N VAL A 614 -3.66 9.25 -1.19
CA VAL A 614 -3.35 10.68 -1.32
C VAL A 614 -4.73 11.29 -1.44
N LYS A 615 -5.15 12.02 -0.39
CA LYS A 615 -6.54 12.49 -0.32
C LYS A 615 -6.71 13.16 -1.68
N PRO A 616 -7.66 12.71 -2.53
CA PRO A 616 -7.89 13.39 -3.80
C PRO A 616 -7.92 14.85 -3.43
N CYS A 617 -7.03 15.66 -4.04
CA CYS A 617 -6.76 17.01 -3.57
C CYS A 617 -8.11 17.62 -3.25
N VAL A 618 -8.38 17.88 -1.96
CA VAL A 618 -9.71 18.37 -1.58
C VAL A 618 -9.81 19.67 -2.34
N GLU A 619 -10.67 19.72 -3.35
CA GLU A 619 -10.96 20.96 -4.06
C GLU A 619 -11.32 21.94 -2.95
N LYS A 620 -10.43 22.90 -2.69
CA LYS A 620 -10.78 24.03 -1.84
C LYS A 620 -11.76 24.84 -2.66
N LYS A 621 -13.04 24.47 -2.58
CA LYS A 621 -14.13 25.29 -3.07
C LYS A 621 -14.23 26.48 -2.13
N SER A 622 -14.24 27.69 -2.68
CA SER A 622 -14.62 28.87 -1.93
C SER A 622 -16.04 28.63 -1.41
N GLU A 623 -16.20 28.57 -0.10
CA GLU A 623 -17.51 28.46 0.53
C GLU A 623 -18.11 29.87 0.56
N ASN A 624 -18.95 30.15 -0.44
CA ASN A 624 -19.76 31.35 -0.63
C ASN A 624 -19.00 32.64 -0.97
N TYR A 625 -19.30 33.18 -2.16
CA TYR A 625 -18.92 34.55 -2.54
C TYR A 625 -19.86 35.54 -1.84
N GLU A 626 -19.29 36.63 -1.33
CA GLU A 626 -20.05 37.68 -0.66
C GLU A 626 -19.96 38.97 -1.47
N GLU A 627 -21.08 39.70 -1.57
CA GLU A 627 -21.10 40.97 -2.27
C GLU A 627 -20.14 41.99 -1.62
N ARG A 628 -19.34 42.65 -2.46
CA ARG A 628 -18.36 43.70 -2.14
C ARG A 628 -18.53 44.87 -3.10
N ASN A 629 -19.72 45.45 -3.09
CA ASN A 629 -20.08 46.55 -3.99
C ASN A 629 -19.34 47.87 -3.70
N THR A 630 -18.66 48.03 -2.55
CA THR A 630 -18.15 49.32 -2.06
C THR A 630 -16.68 49.26 -1.64
N VAL A 631 -15.78 48.91 -2.57
CA VAL A 631 -14.34 48.73 -2.30
C VAL A 631 -13.64 50.06 -1.99
N PHE A 632 -13.91 51.12 -2.74
CA PHE A 632 -13.24 52.43 -2.59
C PHE A 632 -14.11 53.51 -1.96
N THR A 633 -15.39 53.20 -1.69
CA THR A 633 -16.38 54.14 -1.17
C THR A 633 -15.95 54.81 0.14
N ASN A 634 -15.31 54.06 1.03
CA ASN A 634 -14.89 54.54 2.36
C ASN A 634 -13.48 55.14 2.39
N LEU A 635 -12.74 55.08 1.28
CA LEU A 635 -11.41 55.70 1.18
C LEU A 635 -11.53 57.22 0.98
N SER A 636 -10.55 57.97 1.48
CA SER A 636 -10.47 59.42 1.27
C SER A 636 -10.37 59.74 -0.21
N GLY A 637 -11.18 60.68 -0.71
CA GLY A 637 -11.10 61.14 -2.10
C GLY A 637 -9.76 61.77 -2.47
N SER A 638 -8.99 62.25 -1.47
CA SER A 638 -7.65 62.80 -1.66
C SER A 638 -6.53 61.75 -1.73
N LEU A 639 -6.84 60.47 -1.44
CA LEU A 639 -5.88 59.37 -1.58
C LEU A 639 -5.48 59.26 -3.05
N LYS A 640 -4.19 59.10 -3.34
CA LYS A 640 -3.71 58.96 -4.72
C LYS A 640 -3.93 57.55 -5.27
N MET A 641 -4.08 57.44 -6.59
CA MET A 641 -4.15 56.16 -7.30
C MET A 641 -2.93 55.26 -7.02
N ASN A 642 -1.74 55.81 -6.84
CA ASN A 642 -0.53 55.06 -6.47
C ASN A 642 -0.45 54.62 -5.01
N ARG A 643 -1.57 54.65 -4.26
CA ARG A 643 -1.64 54.24 -2.85
C ARG A 643 -2.70 53.19 -2.58
N ILE A 644 -3.29 52.60 -3.61
CA ILE A 644 -4.33 51.57 -3.48
C ILE A 644 -3.87 50.22 -4.03
N ALA A 645 -4.48 49.18 -3.49
CA ALA A 645 -4.45 47.82 -4.02
C ALA A 645 -5.78 47.51 -4.71
N ILE A 646 -5.71 46.90 -5.90
CA ILE A 646 -6.85 46.55 -6.74
C ILE A 646 -6.79 45.09 -7.13
N MET A 647 -7.93 44.42 -7.01
CA MET A 647 -8.14 43.08 -7.55
C MET A 647 -8.65 43.15 -9.00
N GLY A 648 -8.03 42.37 -9.88
CA GLY A 648 -8.36 42.27 -11.29
C GLY A 648 -8.44 40.85 -11.82
N THR A 649 -9.12 40.68 -12.96
CA THR A 649 -9.28 39.39 -13.64
C THR A 649 -8.72 39.44 -15.04
N ARG A 650 -8.07 38.34 -15.48
CA ARG A 650 -7.56 38.20 -16.84
C ARG A 650 -8.64 37.64 -17.75
N HIS A 651 -8.66 38.10 -19.01
CA HIS A 651 -9.65 37.73 -20.02
C HIS A 651 -11.05 37.64 -19.40
N SER A 652 -11.51 38.72 -18.77
CA SER A 652 -12.62 38.72 -17.82
C SER A 652 -13.93 38.18 -18.40
N MET A 653 -14.08 38.17 -19.73
CA MET A 653 -15.25 37.63 -20.45
C MET A 653 -15.12 36.17 -20.90
N SER A 654 -14.04 35.48 -20.53
CA SER A 654 -13.80 34.08 -20.88
C SER A 654 -14.80 33.09 -20.29
N PHE A 655 -15.67 33.52 -19.37
CA PHE A 655 -16.75 32.68 -18.82
C PHE A 655 -17.72 32.15 -19.88
N LEU A 656 -17.83 32.85 -21.02
CA LEU A 656 -18.60 32.44 -22.21
C LEU A 656 -17.81 31.55 -23.18
N CYS A 657 -16.54 31.24 -22.92
CA CYS A 657 -15.73 30.42 -23.78
C CYS A 657 -16.15 28.95 -23.70
N GLY A 658 -16.38 28.32 -24.85
CA GLY A 658 -16.67 26.88 -24.94
C GLY A 658 -15.42 25.99 -24.87
N ASN A 659 -14.23 26.56 -25.01
CA ASN A 659 -12.96 25.85 -24.84
C ASN A 659 -12.40 26.08 -23.43
N ASP A 660 -12.41 25.03 -22.61
CA ASP A 660 -11.94 25.08 -21.22
C ASP A 660 -10.47 25.52 -21.07
N GLN A 661 -9.63 25.37 -22.11
CA GLN A 661 -8.23 25.83 -22.07
C GLN A 661 -8.08 27.35 -22.11
N ASN A 662 -9.05 28.04 -22.71
CA ASN A 662 -9.07 29.50 -22.84
C ASN A 662 -9.92 30.16 -21.74
N LYS A 663 -10.63 29.36 -20.93
CA LYS A 663 -11.44 29.86 -19.83
C LYS A 663 -10.56 30.25 -18.64
N THR A 664 -10.73 31.48 -18.16
CA THR A 664 -10.03 32.07 -17.00
C THR A 664 -10.99 32.51 -15.91
N GLN A 665 -12.27 32.70 -16.24
CA GLN A 665 -13.33 33.12 -15.34
C GLN A 665 -14.52 32.17 -15.45
N GLU A 666 -15.27 32.04 -14.35
CA GLU A 666 -16.55 31.32 -14.32
C GLU A 666 -17.75 32.24 -14.21
N PHE A 667 -17.51 33.44 -13.71
CA PHE A 667 -18.56 34.40 -13.41
C PHE A 667 -18.65 35.47 -14.47
N ASP A 668 -19.87 35.95 -14.70
CA ASP A 668 -20.07 37.08 -15.61
C ASP A 668 -19.50 38.38 -15.03
N ILE A 669 -19.44 39.43 -15.86
CA ILE A 669 -18.88 40.73 -15.47
C ILE A 669 -19.66 41.35 -14.30
N THR A 670 -20.98 41.19 -14.28
CA THR A 670 -21.83 41.74 -13.22
C THR A 670 -21.44 41.13 -11.88
N PHE A 671 -21.29 39.81 -11.84
CA PHE A 671 -20.88 39.09 -10.65
C PHE A 671 -19.46 39.47 -10.22
N GLN A 672 -18.51 39.55 -11.16
CA GLN A 672 -17.12 39.95 -10.84
C GLN A 672 -17.08 41.32 -10.14
N ILE A 673 -17.76 42.33 -10.69
CA ILE A 673 -17.73 43.69 -10.13
C ILE A 673 -18.56 43.81 -8.84
N THR A 674 -19.68 43.10 -8.70
CA THR A 674 -20.44 43.12 -7.43
C THR A 674 -19.69 42.44 -6.29
N HIS A 675 -18.75 41.54 -6.60
CA HIS A 675 -17.94 40.82 -5.61
C HIS A 675 -16.56 41.42 -5.37
N GLY A 676 -16.29 42.62 -5.88
CA GLY A 676 -15.12 43.42 -5.49
C GLY A 676 -13.98 43.43 -6.50
N ILE A 677 -14.15 42.90 -7.71
CA ILE A 677 -13.22 43.11 -8.82
C ILE A 677 -13.38 44.54 -9.35
N ARG A 678 -12.28 45.26 -9.55
CA ARG A 678 -12.27 46.65 -10.05
C ARG A 678 -11.33 46.88 -11.23
N LEU A 679 -10.66 45.83 -11.69
CA LEU A 679 -9.89 45.85 -12.93
C LEU A 679 -10.32 44.69 -13.83
N ILE A 680 -10.72 45.02 -15.05
CA ILE A 680 -11.24 44.10 -16.06
C ILE A 680 -10.27 44.10 -17.24
N GLU A 681 -9.71 42.94 -17.59
CA GLU A 681 -8.82 42.78 -18.76
C GLU A 681 -9.56 42.03 -19.86
N ILE A 682 -9.64 42.61 -21.05
CA ILE A 682 -10.19 41.97 -22.24
C ILE A 682 -9.24 42.10 -23.42
N ASN A 683 -9.26 41.09 -24.29
CA ASN A 683 -8.60 41.17 -25.59
C ASN A 683 -9.67 41.44 -26.65
N VAL A 684 -9.34 42.29 -27.61
CA VAL A 684 -10.28 42.82 -28.59
C VAL A 684 -9.72 42.81 -29.99
N GLU A 685 -10.61 42.66 -30.96
CA GLU A 685 -10.32 42.85 -32.38
C GLU A 685 -11.32 43.88 -32.96
N PRO A 686 -10.86 44.86 -33.75
CA PRO A 686 -11.73 45.83 -34.38
C PRO A 686 -12.75 45.17 -35.32
N GLN A 687 -14.01 45.56 -35.19
CA GLN A 687 -15.06 45.24 -36.16
C GLN A 687 -15.88 46.49 -36.46
N ASN A 688 -15.64 47.09 -37.63
CA ASN A 688 -16.24 48.36 -38.04
C ASN A 688 -15.98 49.51 -37.03
N ASN A 689 -16.98 49.85 -36.21
CA ASN A 689 -16.94 50.89 -35.16
C ASN A 689 -17.08 50.31 -33.74
N THR A 690 -16.91 49.00 -33.58
CA THR A 690 -16.95 48.32 -32.29
C THR A 690 -15.76 47.35 -32.16
N PHE A 691 -15.67 46.66 -31.04
CA PHE A 691 -14.73 45.57 -30.85
C PHE A 691 -15.45 44.24 -30.65
N ALA A 692 -15.00 43.23 -31.38
CA ALA A 692 -15.21 41.84 -31.02
C ALA A 692 -14.29 41.46 -29.86
N ILE A 693 -14.77 40.62 -28.95
CA ILE A 693 -14.02 40.23 -27.74
C ILE A 693 -13.47 38.82 -27.90
N TYR A 694 -12.24 38.63 -27.46
CA TYR A 694 -11.52 37.37 -27.53
C TYR A 694 -10.97 36.94 -26.18
N SER A 695 -10.77 35.63 -26.06
CA SER A 695 -10.00 35.02 -24.97
C SER A 695 -9.03 34.01 -25.57
N GLY A 696 -7.78 34.43 -25.78
CA GLY A 696 -6.87 33.67 -26.62
C GLY A 696 -7.43 33.52 -28.04
N SER A 697 -7.20 32.37 -28.66
CA SER A 697 -7.70 32.07 -30.01
C SER A 697 -9.22 31.84 -30.11
N SER A 698 -10.01 32.18 -29.07
CA SER A 698 -11.45 31.93 -29.03
C SER A 698 -12.24 33.24 -29.02
N PHE A 699 -13.11 33.38 -30.02
CA PHE A 699 -14.11 34.45 -30.08
C PHE A 699 -15.13 34.29 -28.95
N ILE A 700 -15.41 35.39 -28.24
CA ILE A 700 -16.48 35.48 -27.25
C ILE A 700 -17.70 36.06 -27.97
N PRO A 701 -18.89 35.43 -27.91
CA PRO A 701 -20.07 35.86 -28.65
C PRO A 701 -20.76 37.09 -28.03
N ARG A 702 -19.98 38.14 -27.76
CA ARG A 702 -20.38 39.44 -27.21
C ARG A 702 -19.49 40.53 -27.80
N LEU A 703 -20.07 41.72 -27.94
CA LEU A 703 -19.37 42.91 -28.41
C LEU A 703 -18.96 43.79 -27.24
N PHE A 704 -18.14 44.79 -27.53
CA PHE A 704 -17.73 45.80 -26.55
C PHE A 704 -18.91 46.53 -25.90
N ASP A 705 -19.99 46.75 -26.66
CA ASP A 705 -21.23 47.38 -26.18
C ASP A 705 -21.82 46.63 -24.97
N ASP A 706 -21.86 45.30 -25.05
CA ASP A 706 -22.39 44.44 -23.99
C ASP A 706 -21.61 44.62 -22.68
N LEU A 707 -20.28 44.74 -22.77
CA LEU A 707 -19.42 44.98 -21.61
C LEU A 707 -19.71 46.36 -21.00
N MET A 708 -19.74 47.38 -21.84
CA MET A 708 -19.91 48.77 -21.40
C MET A 708 -21.26 48.99 -20.73
N GLU A 709 -22.34 48.37 -21.22
CA GLU A 709 -23.64 48.39 -20.56
C GLU A 709 -23.57 47.88 -19.12
N LYS A 710 -22.87 46.76 -18.87
CA LYS A 710 -22.72 46.21 -17.51
C LYS A 710 -21.90 47.12 -16.60
N LEU A 711 -20.79 47.66 -17.09
CA LEU A 711 -19.94 48.56 -16.30
C LEU A 711 -20.68 49.86 -15.96
N ASN A 712 -21.41 50.42 -16.92
CA ASN A 712 -22.22 51.63 -16.72
C ASN A 712 -23.35 51.40 -15.72
N ALA A 713 -24.11 50.31 -15.87
CA ALA A 713 -25.19 49.96 -14.95
C ALA A 713 -24.70 49.87 -13.50
N TYR A 714 -23.53 49.27 -13.29
CA TYR A 714 -22.90 49.20 -11.98
C TYR A 714 -22.50 50.57 -11.43
N LEU A 715 -21.80 51.39 -12.21
CA LEU A 715 -21.32 52.72 -11.77
C LEU A 715 -22.45 53.76 -11.59
N ILE A 716 -23.65 53.52 -12.13
CA ILE A 716 -24.84 54.31 -11.81
C ILE A 716 -25.25 54.12 -10.35
N HIS A 717 -25.25 52.87 -9.87
CA HIS A 717 -25.63 52.55 -8.50
C HIS A 717 -24.49 52.77 -7.50
N PHE A 718 -23.23 52.58 -7.93
CA PHE A 718 -22.04 52.69 -7.08
C PHE A 718 -21.09 53.78 -7.58
N PHE A 719 -21.61 55.01 -7.72
CA PHE A 719 -20.87 56.17 -8.29
C PHE A 719 -19.61 56.60 -7.52
N LYS A 720 -19.38 56.09 -6.30
CA LYS A 720 -18.15 56.32 -5.52
C LYS A 720 -17.03 55.31 -5.82
N GLU A 721 -17.31 54.31 -6.65
CA GLU A 721 -16.36 53.36 -7.18
C GLU A 721 -15.84 53.81 -8.55
N PHE A 722 -14.81 53.16 -9.07
CA PHE A 722 -14.35 53.30 -10.46
C PHE A 722 -13.85 51.96 -10.96
N ILE A 723 -13.76 51.78 -12.27
CA ILE A 723 -13.30 50.54 -12.88
C ILE A 723 -12.14 50.84 -13.81
N ILE A 724 -11.06 50.06 -13.72
CA ILE A 724 -9.98 50.09 -14.70
C ILE A 724 -10.29 49.04 -15.76
N LEU A 725 -10.38 49.46 -17.02
CA LEU A 725 -10.60 48.59 -18.16
C LEU A 725 -9.31 48.49 -18.97
N VAL A 726 -8.67 47.32 -18.91
CA VAL A 726 -7.46 47.01 -19.66
C VAL A 726 -7.85 46.42 -21.01
N LEU A 727 -7.50 47.13 -22.08
CA LEU A 727 -7.75 46.73 -23.46
C LEU A 727 -6.44 46.28 -24.10
N ASN A 728 -6.43 45.06 -24.61
CA ASN A 728 -5.32 44.54 -25.41
C ASN A 728 -5.82 44.04 -26.75
N ASP A 729 -4.93 44.03 -27.72
CA ASP A 729 -5.20 43.45 -29.01
C ASP A 729 -4.82 41.96 -29.03
N GLU A 730 -5.68 41.12 -29.61
CA GLU A 730 -5.41 39.68 -29.74
C GLU A 730 -4.48 39.37 -30.92
N ASN A 731 -4.61 40.09 -32.05
CA ASN A 731 -3.92 39.79 -33.30
C ASN A 731 -3.28 41.05 -33.92
N TYR A 732 -2.40 41.71 -33.18
CA TYR A 732 -1.72 42.92 -33.68
C TYR A 732 -0.92 42.64 -34.94
N HIS A 733 -1.38 43.20 -36.06
CA HIS A 733 -0.63 43.20 -37.30
C HIS A 733 0.13 44.53 -37.42
N GLU A 734 1.46 44.48 -37.55
CA GLU A 734 2.30 45.70 -37.73
C GLU A 734 1.90 46.55 -38.96
N ASN A 735 1.08 46.00 -39.87
CA ASN A 735 0.54 46.69 -41.04
C ASN A 735 -0.80 47.40 -40.81
N GLU A 736 -1.35 47.34 -39.59
CA GLU A 736 -2.59 48.05 -39.25
C GLU A 736 -2.37 49.56 -39.17
N ILE A 737 -3.38 50.30 -39.63
CA ILE A 737 -3.34 51.77 -39.66
C ILE A 737 -3.14 52.29 -38.23
N GLU A 738 -2.00 52.92 -38.00
CA GLU A 738 -1.65 53.56 -36.73
C GLU A 738 -2.81 54.43 -36.22
N GLY A 739 -3.25 54.17 -34.98
CA GLY A 739 -4.36 54.88 -34.34
C GLY A 739 -5.76 54.37 -34.67
N TYR A 740 -5.95 53.29 -35.43
CA TYR A 740 -7.28 52.75 -35.75
C TYR A 740 -8.09 52.34 -34.50
N TYR A 741 -7.48 51.62 -33.55
CA TYR A 741 -8.10 51.26 -32.28
C TYR A 741 -8.50 52.50 -31.48
N CYS A 742 -7.65 53.52 -31.45
CA CYS A 742 -7.94 54.78 -30.77
C CYS A 742 -9.09 55.56 -31.41
N ARG A 743 -9.25 55.51 -32.74
CA ARG A 743 -10.42 56.11 -33.41
C ARG A 743 -11.73 55.47 -32.98
N ILE A 744 -11.75 54.14 -32.77
CA ILE A 744 -12.94 53.44 -32.26
C ILE A 744 -13.24 53.90 -30.83
N ILE A 745 -12.22 53.98 -29.96
CA ILE A 745 -12.39 54.51 -28.60
C ILE A 745 -12.89 55.95 -28.59
N GLU A 746 -12.34 56.81 -29.45
CA GLU A 746 -12.79 58.19 -29.60
C GLU A 746 -14.23 58.26 -30.11
N TRP A 747 -14.63 57.36 -31.02
CA TRP A 747 -16.01 57.24 -31.45
C TRP A 747 -16.93 56.85 -30.29
N TYR A 748 -16.54 55.93 -29.41
CA TYR A 748 -17.30 55.60 -28.20
C TYR A 748 -17.47 56.81 -27.27
N ILE A 749 -16.39 57.57 -27.04
CA ILE A 749 -16.39 58.71 -26.13
C ILE A 749 -17.22 59.88 -26.69
N GLN A 750 -17.08 60.18 -27.98
CA GLN A 750 -17.63 61.39 -28.59
C GLN A 750 -19.00 61.18 -29.26
N ASN A 751 -19.19 60.05 -29.94
CA ASN A 751 -20.33 59.83 -30.83
C ASN A 751 -21.33 58.80 -30.27
N ASN A 752 -20.90 57.91 -29.37
CA ASN A 752 -21.77 56.97 -28.67
C ASN A 752 -21.96 57.37 -27.20
N ALA A 753 -22.44 58.60 -26.99
CA ALA A 753 -22.57 59.24 -25.67
C ALA A 753 -23.47 58.46 -24.68
N ASN A 754 -24.28 57.51 -25.15
CA ASN A 754 -25.09 56.67 -24.27
C ASN A 754 -24.28 55.54 -23.61
N ILE A 755 -23.14 55.14 -24.20
CA ILE A 755 -22.35 53.96 -23.79
C ILE A 755 -20.94 54.35 -23.34
N GLY A 756 -20.25 55.25 -24.04
CA GLY A 756 -18.83 55.56 -23.78
C GLY A 756 -18.54 56.75 -22.86
N TRP A 757 -19.56 57.48 -22.40
CA TRP A 757 -19.38 58.78 -21.72
C TRP A 757 -18.63 58.73 -20.38
N ARG A 758 -18.52 57.57 -19.73
CA ARG A 758 -17.75 57.37 -18.49
C ARG A 758 -16.27 57.04 -18.74
N MET A 759 -15.87 56.79 -19.98
CA MET A 759 -14.51 56.36 -20.32
C MET A 759 -13.52 57.52 -20.22
N ILE A 760 -12.37 57.28 -19.60
CA ILE A 760 -11.28 58.25 -19.45
C ILE A 760 -9.99 57.63 -19.95
N LYS A 761 -9.39 58.29 -20.94
CA LYS A 761 -8.10 57.90 -21.54
C LYS A 761 -6.88 58.46 -20.81
N ASP A 762 -7.01 59.66 -20.24
CA ASP A 762 -5.89 60.46 -19.72
C ASP A 762 -5.92 60.55 -18.18
N TRP A 763 -5.84 59.41 -17.49
CA TRP A 763 -5.73 59.36 -16.02
C TRP A 763 -4.28 59.10 -15.58
N SER A 764 -3.94 59.46 -14.35
CA SER A 764 -2.59 59.33 -13.80
C SER A 764 -2.56 58.59 -12.46
N PHE A 765 -1.44 57.92 -12.18
CA PHE A 765 -1.15 57.30 -10.89
C PHE A 765 -1.04 58.32 -9.75
N GLU A 766 -0.78 59.59 -10.05
CA GLU A 766 -0.73 60.67 -9.07
C GLU A 766 -2.11 61.30 -8.79
N ASP A 767 -3.14 60.94 -9.56
CA ASP A 767 -4.47 61.50 -9.42
C ASP A 767 -5.09 61.10 -8.07
N PRO A 768 -5.80 62.03 -7.40
CA PRO A 768 -6.68 61.67 -6.30
C PRO A 768 -7.79 60.73 -6.77
N ILE A 769 -8.04 59.63 -6.06
CA ILE A 769 -9.09 58.65 -6.42
C ILE A 769 -10.47 59.31 -6.56
N GLY A 770 -10.71 60.43 -5.85
CA GLY A 770 -11.96 61.18 -5.92
C GLY A 770 -12.28 61.73 -7.31
N VAL A 771 -11.26 62.07 -8.12
CA VAL A 771 -11.42 62.53 -9.51
C VAL A 771 -11.86 61.39 -10.44
N ASN A 772 -11.56 60.15 -10.08
CA ASN A 772 -11.84 58.98 -10.90
C ASN A 772 -13.16 58.28 -10.55
N ARG A 773 -13.81 58.66 -9.44
CA ARG A 773 -15.10 58.09 -9.02
C ARG A 773 -16.17 58.23 -10.11
N GLY A 774 -16.90 57.14 -10.34
CA GLY A 774 -17.94 57.02 -11.36
C GLY A 774 -17.41 56.86 -12.78
N LYS A 775 -16.11 56.62 -12.98
CA LYS A 775 -15.48 56.57 -14.31
C LYS A 775 -14.92 55.19 -14.63
N ILE A 776 -14.72 54.96 -15.92
CA ILE A 776 -14.06 53.77 -16.50
C ILE A 776 -12.70 54.23 -17.02
N LEU A 777 -11.63 53.85 -16.33
CA LEU A 777 -10.27 54.28 -16.62
C LEU A 777 -9.64 53.33 -17.63
N LEU A 778 -9.26 53.83 -18.80
CA LEU A 778 -8.72 52.99 -19.87
C LEU A 778 -7.22 52.74 -19.67
N ALA A 779 -6.82 51.48 -19.81
CA ALA A 779 -5.45 51.04 -19.68
C ALA A 779 -5.09 50.00 -20.75
N THR A 780 -3.80 49.78 -21.00
CA THR A 780 -3.34 48.76 -21.95
C THR A 780 -1.96 48.20 -21.58
N TYR A 781 -1.65 46.97 -22.03
CA TYR A 781 -0.28 46.45 -22.08
C TYR A 781 0.36 46.56 -23.47
N GLY A 782 -0.43 46.82 -24.50
CA GLY A 782 -0.04 46.77 -25.91
C GLY A 782 0.12 48.14 -26.56
N ARG A 783 0.71 48.16 -27.76
CA ARG A 783 0.89 49.40 -28.55
C ARG A 783 -0.37 49.85 -29.27
N ALA A 784 -1.32 48.95 -29.52
CA ALA A 784 -2.54 49.25 -30.27
C ALA A 784 -3.36 50.42 -29.68
N PHE A 785 -3.34 50.58 -28.35
CA PHE A 785 -4.07 51.63 -27.63
C PHE A 785 -3.15 52.76 -27.11
N GLU A 786 -1.89 52.81 -27.57
CA GLU A 786 -0.96 53.86 -27.20
C GLU A 786 -1.50 55.22 -27.69
N GLY A 787 -1.62 56.19 -26.78
CA GLY A 787 -2.21 57.51 -27.05
C GLY A 787 -3.71 57.65 -26.74
N CYS A 788 -4.41 56.56 -26.40
CA CYS A 788 -5.81 56.60 -25.95
C CYS A 788 -6.12 55.71 -24.73
N ALA A 789 -5.10 55.15 -24.11
CA ALA A 789 -5.18 54.44 -22.83
C ALA A 789 -3.84 54.55 -22.09
N VAL A 790 -3.86 54.48 -20.75
CA VAL A 790 -2.64 54.47 -19.93
C VAL A 790 -1.89 53.15 -20.13
N ASN A 791 -0.63 53.24 -20.54
CA ASN A 791 0.20 52.06 -20.79
C ASN A 791 0.80 51.51 -19.49
N LEU A 792 0.24 50.41 -19.00
CA LEU A 792 0.69 49.76 -17.76
C LEU A 792 2.08 49.13 -17.89
N ARG A 793 2.53 48.82 -19.11
CA ARG A 793 3.85 48.22 -19.35
C ARG A 793 4.99 49.22 -19.13
N THR A 794 4.74 50.51 -19.39
CA THR A 794 5.73 51.58 -19.18
C THR A 794 5.67 52.13 -17.77
N GLU A 795 4.49 52.14 -17.16
CA GLU A 795 4.26 52.73 -15.83
C GLU A 795 4.47 51.75 -14.67
N CYS A 796 4.24 50.45 -14.89
CA CYS A 796 4.30 49.44 -13.85
C CYS A 796 5.49 48.51 -13.97
N MET A 797 5.97 48.05 -12.82
CA MET A 797 6.71 46.80 -12.76
C MET A 797 5.72 45.63 -12.80
N ILE A 798 6.00 44.63 -13.63
CA ILE A 798 5.07 43.53 -13.88
C ILE A 798 5.77 42.19 -13.64
N GLU A 799 5.13 41.31 -12.88
CA GLU A 799 5.51 39.92 -12.74
C GLU A 799 4.54 39.03 -13.52
N ASN A 800 4.88 38.78 -14.78
CA ASN A 800 4.10 37.95 -15.71
C ASN A 800 4.92 36.79 -16.26
N SER A 801 5.95 36.33 -15.53
CA SER A 801 6.74 35.19 -15.96
C SER A 801 5.86 33.97 -16.22
N LYS A 802 6.16 33.26 -17.30
CA LYS A 802 5.59 31.94 -17.57
C LYS A 802 6.19 30.97 -16.57
N ALA A 803 5.35 30.18 -15.94
CA ALA A 803 5.75 29.15 -15.00
C ALA A 803 4.99 27.87 -15.32
N THR A 804 5.71 26.75 -15.26
CA THR A 804 5.18 25.41 -15.56
C THR A 804 4.55 24.75 -14.33
N SER A 805 4.78 25.31 -13.14
CA SER A 805 4.21 24.85 -11.88
C SER A 805 3.78 26.01 -10.96
N VAL A 806 2.87 25.72 -10.03
CA VAL A 806 2.44 26.69 -8.99
C VAL A 806 3.60 27.06 -8.05
N ALA A 807 4.53 26.14 -7.78
CA ALA A 807 5.68 26.39 -6.92
C ALA A 807 6.67 27.38 -7.57
N GLU A 808 6.99 27.15 -8.85
CA GLU A 808 7.82 28.07 -9.65
C GLU A 808 7.17 29.46 -9.72
N LYS A 809 5.87 29.53 -10.05
CA LYS A 809 5.17 30.81 -10.12
C LYS A 809 5.16 31.54 -8.78
N TRP A 810 4.96 30.82 -7.69
CA TRP A 810 4.97 31.39 -6.35
C TRP A 810 6.34 31.96 -5.98
N GLN A 811 7.43 31.28 -6.36
CA GLN A 811 8.78 31.81 -6.13
C GLN A 811 8.99 33.11 -6.89
N ASN A 812 8.57 33.19 -8.16
CA ASN A 812 8.69 34.41 -8.96
C ASN A 812 7.90 35.58 -8.33
N ILE A 813 6.71 35.31 -7.78
CA ILE A 813 5.92 36.30 -7.04
C ILE A 813 6.64 36.79 -5.78
N VAL A 814 7.26 35.89 -5.01
CA VAL A 814 8.01 36.26 -3.79
C VAL A 814 9.23 37.10 -4.15
N ASP A 815 10.00 36.70 -5.15
CA ASP A 815 11.17 37.44 -5.63
C ASP A 815 10.78 38.81 -6.16
N PHE A 816 9.63 38.90 -6.85
CA PHE A 816 9.08 40.16 -7.30
C PHE A 816 8.65 41.05 -6.13
N GLN A 817 7.95 40.51 -5.14
CA GLN A 817 7.58 41.24 -3.92
C GLN A 817 8.82 41.83 -3.22
N GLU A 818 9.94 41.10 -3.14
CA GLU A 818 11.19 41.64 -2.59
C GLU A 818 11.74 42.82 -3.42
N LYS A 819 11.66 42.75 -4.76
CA LYS A 819 12.04 43.86 -5.63
C LYS A 819 11.14 45.07 -5.44
N CYS A 820 9.85 44.88 -5.19
CA CYS A 820 8.89 45.96 -4.92
C CYS A 820 9.22 46.75 -3.65
N TYR A 821 9.87 46.12 -2.65
CA TYR A 821 10.33 46.83 -1.44
C TYR A 821 11.54 47.73 -1.71
N LEU A 822 12.37 47.39 -2.69
CA LEU A 822 13.65 48.05 -2.95
C LEU A 822 13.57 49.10 -4.08
N LYS A 823 12.61 48.96 -4.99
CA LYS A 823 12.46 49.83 -6.16
C LYS A 823 11.24 50.74 -6.05
N HIS A 824 11.37 51.98 -6.50
CA HIS A 824 10.24 52.87 -6.72
C HIS A 824 9.63 52.60 -8.10
N SER A 825 8.31 52.44 -8.15
CA SER A 825 7.50 52.31 -9.36
C SER A 825 6.13 52.95 -9.10
N ASN A 826 5.47 53.47 -10.14
CA ASN A 826 4.12 54.02 -10.02
C ASN A 826 3.10 52.93 -9.68
N CYS A 827 3.35 51.72 -10.16
CA CYS A 827 2.52 50.54 -9.92
C CYS A 827 3.31 49.23 -9.98
N PHE A 828 2.72 48.19 -9.40
CA PHE A 828 3.21 46.83 -9.32
C PHE A 828 2.09 45.86 -9.68
N ILE A 829 2.32 44.99 -10.66
CA ILE A 829 1.32 44.04 -11.16
C ILE A 829 1.77 42.62 -10.85
N TYR A 830 0.99 41.92 -10.04
CA TYR A 830 1.12 40.48 -9.78
C TYR A 830 0.16 39.72 -10.69
N ASP A 831 0.68 39.11 -11.75
CA ASP A 831 -0.09 38.18 -12.56
C ASP A 831 0.04 36.77 -11.99
N LEU A 832 -1.06 36.25 -11.44
CA LEU A 832 -1.12 34.95 -10.80
C LEU A 832 -1.36 33.79 -11.77
N SER A 833 -1.49 34.05 -13.07
CA SER A 833 -1.78 33.00 -14.05
C SER A 833 -0.67 31.93 -14.10
N VAL A 834 -1.08 30.66 -14.15
CA VAL A 834 -0.20 29.49 -14.27
C VAL A 834 -0.63 28.69 -15.49
N GLN A 835 0.30 28.51 -16.44
CA GLN A 835 0.05 27.76 -17.67
C GLN A 835 0.79 26.42 -17.59
N THR A 836 0.05 25.32 -17.56
CA THR A 836 0.65 23.96 -17.58
C THR A 836 0.65 23.38 -18.98
N ASP A 837 1.48 22.35 -19.20
CA ASP A 837 1.61 21.60 -20.47
C ASP A 837 0.27 21.01 -20.98
N LYS A 838 -0.77 20.92 -20.13
CA LYS A 838 -2.12 20.45 -20.49
C LYS A 838 -3.10 21.57 -20.84
N GLY A 839 -2.68 22.84 -20.82
CA GLY A 839 -3.55 24.00 -21.10
C GLY A 839 -4.59 24.28 -20.00
N ILE A 840 -4.51 23.58 -18.86
CA ILE A 840 -5.50 23.68 -17.78
C ILE A 840 -5.06 24.81 -16.84
N ARG A 841 -5.71 25.98 -16.94
CA ARG A 841 -5.58 27.12 -15.99
C ARG A 841 -6.23 26.86 -14.63
N ALA A 842 -6.85 25.70 -14.47
CA ALA A 842 -7.57 25.29 -13.26
C ALA A 842 -6.68 25.16 -12.02
N ASN A 843 -5.35 25.07 -12.18
CA ASN A 843 -4.40 25.06 -11.05
C ASN A 843 -4.39 26.37 -10.25
N SER A 844 -4.79 27.50 -10.87
CA SER A 844 -4.98 28.76 -10.15
C SER A 844 -6.15 28.68 -9.15
N LYS A 845 -7.18 27.89 -9.49
CA LYS A 845 -8.42 27.71 -8.73
C LYS A 845 -8.36 26.53 -7.75
N TYR A 846 -8.12 25.33 -8.25
CA TYR A 846 -8.21 24.07 -7.50
C TYR A 846 -6.88 23.63 -6.91
N GLY A 847 -5.79 24.30 -7.28
CA GLY A 847 -4.45 23.77 -7.06
C GLY A 847 -4.27 22.53 -7.94
N GLY A 848 -3.29 21.72 -7.62
CA GLY A 848 -3.12 20.46 -8.34
C GLY A 848 -1.87 19.73 -7.92
N TYR A 849 -1.72 18.53 -8.46
CA TYR A 849 -0.43 17.85 -8.49
C TYR A 849 0.50 18.65 -9.38
N ALA A 850 1.60 19.17 -8.83
CA ALA A 850 2.68 19.66 -9.66
C ALA A 850 3.24 18.45 -10.43
N VAL A 851 2.96 18.36 -11.72
CA VAL A 851 3.77 17.55 -12.62
C VAL A 851 4.97 18.41 -13.00
N ASP A 852 5.93 18.53 -12.09
CA ASP A 852 7.24 19.07 -12.45
C ASP A 852 8.03 17.95 -13.12
N LYS A 853 8.45 18.16 -14.38
CA LYS A 853 9.30 17.21 -15.14
C LYS A 853 10.64 16.92 -14.45
N LYS A 854 11.00 17.64 -13.39
CA LYS A 854 12.22 17.42 -12.58
C LYS A 854 11.95 17.10 -11.11
N PHE A 855 10.73 17.30 -10.61
CA PHE A 855 10.42 17.03 -9.21
C PHE A 855 9.12 16.24 -9.02
N SER A 856 9.26 15.09 -8.35
CA SER A 856 8.22 14.32 -7.65
C SER A 856 6.98 15.15 -7.35
N ILE A 857 5.79 14.62 -7.67
CA ILE A 857 4.49 15.20 -7.28
C ILE A 857 4.58 15.69 -5.82
N GLU A 858 4.62 17.01 -5.64
CA GLU A 858 4.58 17.63 -4.31
C GLU A 858 3.24 17.31 -3.63
N PRO A 859 3.19 17.27 -2.28
CA PRO A 859 1.92 17.21 -1.56
C PRO A 859 1.00 18.34 -2.06
N CYS A 860 -0.28 18.03 -2.31
CA CYS A 860 -1.34 18.92 -2.79
C CYS A 860 -0.91 20.40 -2.82
N VAL A 861 -0.48 20.89 -3.99
CA VAL A 861 0.09 22.22 -4.07
C VAL A 861 -1.03 23.22 -3.88
N GLU A 862 -1.00 23.95 -2.75
CA GLU A 862 -2.01 24.95 -2.42
C GLU A 862 -2.19 25.92 -3.61
N PRO A 863 -3.44 26.16 -4.08
CA PRO A 863 -3.69 27.00 -5.24
C PRO A 863 -3.08 28.38 -5.05
N ILE A 864 -2.59 28.98 -6.14
CA ILE A 864 -1.84 30.24 -6.07
C ILE A 864 -2.70 31.39 -5.50
N ASN A 865 -4.02 31.38 -5.75
CA ASN A 865 -4.95 32.35 -5.21
C ASN A 865 -5.02 32.30 -3.67
N TYR A 866 -5.01 31.09 -3.08
CA TYR A 866 -4.96 30.92 -1.62
C TYR A 866 -3.63 31.37 -1.02
N ARG A 867 -2.51 31.10 -1.71
CA ARG A 867 -1.20 31.59 -1.27
C ARG A 867 -1.16 33.11 -1.28
N MET A 868 -1.58 33.74 -2.37
CA MET A 868 -1.63 35.19 -2.46
C MET A 868 -2.58 35.78 -1.41
N ALA A 869 -3.76 35.19 -1.16
CA ALA A 869 -4.68 35.66 -0.11
C ALA A 869 -4.04 35.67 1.29
N ARG A 870 -3.12 34.74 1.55
CA ARG A 870 -2.41 34.65 2.83
C ARG A 870 -1.25 35.63 2.94
N PHE A 871 -0.48 35.79 1.87
CA PHE A 871 0.81 36.50 1.90
C PHE A 871 0.76 37.90 1.28
N PHE A 872 -0.34 38.28 0.62
CA PHE A 872 -0.48 39.60 0.04
C PHE A 872 -0.35 40.67 1.13
N TYR A 873 0.63 41.56 0.90
CA TYR A 873 0.96 42.66 1.77
C TYR A 873 1.48 43.82 0.91
N PRO A 874 0.65 44.83 0.61
CA PRO A 874 1.10 45.98 -0.15
C PRO A 874 2.07 46.82 0.69
N THR A 875 3.04 47.43 0.01
CA THR A 875 3.94 48.41 0.64
C THR A 875 3.35 49.81 0.49
N LYS A 876 4.01 50.85 1.02
CA LYS A 876 3.58 52.23 0.77
C LYS A 876 3.99 52.74 -0.62
N ALA A 877 4.80 52.00 -1.38
CA ALA A 877 5.30 52.43 -2.68
C ALA A 877 4.40 51.87 -3.78
N GLY A 878 3.76 52.74 -4.56
CA GLY A 878 3.03 52.39 -5.80
C GLY A 878 1.64 51.76 -5.61
N MET A 879 0.88 51.78 -6.70
CA MET A 879 -0.38 51.05 -6.81
C MET A 879 -0.12 49.53 -6.91
N PHE A 880 -0.88 48.71 -6.21
CA PHE A 880 -0.76 47.25 -6.31
C PHE A 880 -1.92 46.66 -7.10
N ILE A 881 -1.63 45.91 -8.14
CA ILE A 881 -2.63 45.24 -8.97
C ILE A 881 -2.40 43.74 -8.87
N VAL A 882 -3.42 42.99 -8.47
CA VAL A 882 -3.38 41.52 -8.45
C VAL A 882 -4.32 41.00 -9.53
N MET A 883 -3.76 40.42 -10.59
CA MET A 883 -4.49 39.82 -11.71
C MET A 883 -4.59 38.31 -11.49
N ALA A 884 -5.80 37.77 -11.41
CA ALA A 884 -6.00 36.35 -11.16
C ALA A 884 -6.96 35.67 -12.15
N ASP A 885 -6.65 34.42 -12.46
CA ASP A 885 -7.59 33.47 -13.05
C ASP A 885 -8.41 32.85 -11.90
N PHE A 886 -9.73 32.81 -12.05
CA PHE A 886 -10.68 32.24 -11.07
C PHE A 886 -10.45 32.72 -9.61
N PRO A 887 -10.52 34.04 -9.33
CA PRO A 887 -10.24 34.56 -7.99
C PRO A 887 -11.23 34.03 -6.95
N ILE A 888 -10.72 33.65 -5.78
CA ILE A 888 -11.52 33.25 -4.62
C ILE A 888 -11.88 34.48 -3.77
N GLN A 889 -13.00 34.42 -3.04
CA GLN A 889 -13.47 35.53 -2.19
C GLN A 889 -12.39 35.99 -1.19
N GLU A 890 -11.65 35.06 -0.59
CA GLU A 890 -10.61 35.37 0.40
C GLU A 890 -9.47 36.22 -0.19
N LEU A 891 -9.11 35.98 -1.46
CA LEU A 891 -8.10 36.79 -2.16
C LEU A 891 -8.65 38.18 -2.47
N ILE A 892 -9.88 38.26 -2.99
CA ILE A 892 -10.54 39.52 -3.31
C ILE A 892 -10.61 40.40 -2.05
N ASP A 893 -11.10 39.83 -0.95
CA ASP A 893 -11.19 40.50 0.34
C ASP A 893 -9.81 40.89 0.87
N ARG A 894 -8.80 40.03 0.75
CA ARG A 894 -7.45 40.36 1.21
C ARG A 894 -6.89 41.58 0.50
N VAL A 895 -7.00 41.61 -0.82
CA VAL A 895 -6.48 42.70 -1.64
C VAL A 895 -7.25 43.99 -1.34
N ASN A 896 -8.58 43.93 -1.38
CA ASN A 896 -9.43 45.10 -1.15
C ASN A 896 -9.31 45.67 0.27
N ASN A 897 -9.31 44.81 1.30
CA ASN A 897 -9.21 45.25 2.70
C ASN A 897 -7.83 45.80 3.06
N SER A 898 -6.79 45.52 2.26
CA SER A 898 -5.46 46.07 2.49
C SER A 898 -5.43 47.60 2.37
N ASN A 899 -6.38 48.19 1.64
CA ASN A 899 -6.56 49.65 1.51
C ASN A 899 -6.95 50.34 2.82
N ASN A 900 -7.57 49.61 3.77
CA ASN A 900 -8.09 50.17 5.02
C ASN A 900 -7.11 50.02 6.21
N ARG A 901 -5.97 49.35 6.04
CA ARG A 901 -5.03 49.09 7.14
C ARG A 901 -3.96 50.17 7.26
N THR A 902 -3.72 50.67 8.47
CA THR A 902 -2.51 51.40 8.82
C THR A 902 -1.33 50.42 8.83
N LEU A 903 -0.55 50.40 7.73
CA LEU A 903 0.56 49.46 7.53
C LEU A 903 1.81 49.89 8.32
N ASP A 904 2.07 49.25 9.47
CA ASP A 904 3.41 49.20 10.09
C ASP A 904 4.27 48.16 9.35
N SER A 905 4.84 48.61 8.23
CA SER A 905 5.26 47.75 7.11
C SER A 905 6.59 47.00 7.24
N LEU A 906 7.48 47.34 8.18
CA LEU A 906 8.79 46.69 8.29
C LEU A 906 8.83 45.53 9.29
N TYR A 907 8.26 45.71 10.48
CA TYR A 907 8.38 44.75 11.58
C TYR A 907 7.61 43.44 11.32
N TYR A 908 6.49 43.53 10.62
CA TYR A 908 5.67 42.36 10.25
C TYR A 908 6.33 41.53 9.14
N TRP A 909 6.93 42.17 8.13
CA TRP A 909 7.62 41.48 7.03
C TRP A 909 8.86 40.71 7.52
N GLU A 910 9.67 41.30 8.41
CA GLU A 910 10.76 40.60 9.09
C GLU A 910 10.27 39.34 9.86
N SER A 911 9.10 39.42 10.50
CA SER A 911 8.51 38.27 11.21
C SER A 911 8.00 37.17 10.27
N VAL A 912 7.45 37.56 9.11
CA VAL A 912 7.02 36.64 8.05
C VAL A 912 8.24 35.99 7.42
N LYS A 913 9.29 36.76 7.12
CA LYS A 913 10.57 36.29 6.56
C LYS A 913 11.25 35.28 7.48
N LYS A 914 11.29 35.53 8.80
CA LYS A 914 11.82 34.56 9.80
C LYS A 914 11.01 33.26 9.87
N LYS A 915 9.68 33.31 9.81
CA LYS A 915 8.83 32.10 9.81
C LYS A 915 8.90 31.31 8.49
N PHE A 916 9.18 31.98 7.37
CA PHE A 916 9.20 31.36 6.04
C PHE A 916 10.55 30.73 5.69
N PHE A 917 11.66 31.45 5.90
CA PHE A 917 12.99 30.97 5.50
C PHE A 917 13.53 29.85 6.41
N TYR A 918 13.23 29.85 7.72
CA TYR A 918 13.67 28.75 8.60
C TYR A 918 13.00 27.41 8.24
N LYS A 919 11.76 27.42 7.77
CA LYS A 919 11.04 26.18 7.44
C LYS A 919 11.42 25.56 6.09
N TYR A 920 12.01 26.36 5.19
CA TYR A 920 12.50 25.91 3.87
C TYR A 920 14.03 25.69 3.85
N ALA A 921 14.80 26.44 4.63
CA ALA A 921 16.26 26.28 4.72
C ALA A 921 16.67 25.04 5.54
N ASP A 922 15.92 24.66 6.59
CA ASP A 922 16.23 23.46 7.40
C ASP A 922 16.01 22.14 6.65
N LYS A 923 15.22 22.14 5.56
CA LYS A 923 15.13 20.95 4.68
C LYS A 923 16.29 20.82 3.69
N LYS A 924 17.09 21.87 3.49
CA LYS A 924 18.26 21.85 2.61
C LYS A 924 19.57 21.61 3.36
N LYS A 925 19.61 21.80 4.69
CA LYS A 925 20.83 21.63 5.49
C LYS A 925 21.03 20.25 6.14
N ASN A 926 20.02 19.38 6.14
CA ASN A 926 20.17 17.98 6.58
C ASN A 926 20.39 17.01 5.39
N LEU A 927 20.96 17.50 4.29
CA LEU A 927 21.30 16.74 3.08
C LEU A 927 22.67 17.18 2.51
N VAL A 928 23.63 17.46 3.41
CA VAL A 928 25.07 17.46 3.10
C VAL A 928 25.73 16.44 4.01
#